data_AF-A0A820RRF0-F1
#
_entry.id   AF-A0A820RRF0-F1
#
_cell.length_a   1.000
_cell.length_b   1.000
_cell.length_c   1.000
_cell.angle_alpha   90.00
_cell.angle_beta   90.00
_cell.angle_gamma   90.00
#
_symmetry.space_group_name_H-M   'P 1'
#
loop_
_entity.id
_entity.type
_entity.pdbx_description
1 polymer ?
#
loop_
_entity_poly.entity_id
_entity_poly.type
_entity_poly.pdbx_seq_one_letter_code
_entity_poly.pdbx_strand_id
1 'polypeptide(L)'
;MSNTTCSNQNLNVKHVATLFEEVQNRYIKKLTTIDEKHINGDERHKQKLAIYESYVKDLSIQTRLLLQSLDELEREANQRVALLENKLKKAHASLQQHHSLSDVTKNVSSIEAEKWKLSHENLDLKHDLDSLTSFINTAKRTGKWDTKRLQLKTIPLDRIIGVTNEDTHTATSLHKEIQYRDERIQVLQAEVEQLRKTKNELARQAPNKPSTFSSFMADDEFKEQNNILAKKVEDLRAKLIEECQNTETFKMDLRLKANELKDLQEEFQQNKQRSDEHIHDLSTKLKTITDRHRDSTALLNNDIKTKKQQIEQYTQQIEQVLHEKAQLESDRSDLERQCRVKDSITADLEGQIRNLQRELTSNSYPTIPVQPIESTVPKIEYEKLDQELHSTKKRLDGVVAELKAKDALNNKLEQDLRASKKSHDEQLEQHIETTTNDVEQLDKEIRALKRLCEEKKDQLHKQSLELRACQEHLAVETSKNATNEHEHQKLSNIIQSTKEQIEKLEHHLKDSSVQNQQLEYTINELTSRNNLVETKLIETMTLIDLRNKTLMDYEQQMDKIKMELIQKHQEILDKQAHIEKLEEIIIEKSAEVSQLSETLETGLIKSHHREKYAEDNASKAQHDIKVLQRELRHVSEVLVQREHANSALNQQIQQLTNELKAKQDEFQQIQKSLNKQLASKQEQLVRYDQNLHEVEIKSKYAKEECLIQEKEITRLNNVQEEQENRLRLLQQDLLKLQQERSLVVDHIL
;
A
#
# COMPACT_ATOMS: atom_id res chain seq x y z
N MET A 1 -6.61 -32.62 7.48
CA MET A 1 -7.49 -33.29 6.49
C MET A 1 -8.16 -32.19 5.68
N SER A 2 -7.57 -31.77 4.56
CA SER A 2 -8.05 -30.56 3.84
C SER A 2 -7.83 -30.51 2.31
N ASN A 3 -7.17 -31.49 1.67
CA ASN A 3 -6.64 -31.31 0.30
C ASN A 3 -7.34 -32.12 -0.81
N THR A 4 -8.45 -32.82 -0.54
CA THR A 4 -9.18 -33.62 -1.56
C THR A 4 -10.37 -32.90 -2.20
N THR A 5 -10.74 -31.69 -1.76
CA THR A 5 -11.98 -31.02 -2.19
C THR A 5 -11.89 -30.29 -3.53
N CYS A 6 -10.72 -29.82 -3.96
CA CYS A 6 -10.62 -28.95 -5.15
C CYS A 6 -10.77 -29.71 -6.49
N SER A 7 -10.34 -30.98 -6.56
CA SER A 7 -10.44 -31.79 -7.79
C SER A 7 -11.88 -32.26 -8.08
N ASN A 8 -12.67 -32.55 -7.04
CA ASN A 8 -14.03 -33.08 -7.18
C ASN A 8 -15.05 -32.06 -7.73
N GLN A 9 -14.79 -30.76 -7.61
CA GLN A 9 -15.73 -29.73 -8.07
C GLN A 9 -15.84 -29.69 -9.62
N ASN A 10 -14.74 -29.85 -10.34
CA ASN A 10 -14.73 -29.87 -11.81
C ASN A 10 -15.38 -31.12 -12.43
N LEU A 11 -15.36 -32.25 -11.71
CA LEU A 11 -16.08 -33.47 -12.11
C LEU A 11 -17.59 -33.30 -12.01
N ASN A 12 -18.07 -32.61 -10.96
CA ASN A 12 -19.49 -32.47 -10.68
C ASN A 12 -20.20 -31.57 -11.71
N VAL A 13 -19.57 -30.45 -12.11
CA VAL A 13 -20.12 -29.53 -13.13
C VAL A 13 -20.29 -30.23 -14.49
N LYS A 14 -19.31 -31.05 -14.91
CA LYS A 14 -19.41 -31.82 -16.16
C LYS A 14 -20.54 -32.85 -16.12
N HIS A 15 -20.71 -33.55 -15.00
CA HIS A 15 -21.76 -34.56 -14.86
C HIS A 15 -23.17 -33.96 -14.93
N VAL A 16 -23.39 -32.79 -14.29
CA VAL A 16 -24.65 -32.06 -14.37
C VAL A 16 -24.96 -31.59 -15.80
N ALA A 17 -23.95 -31.12 -16.55
CA ALA A 17 -24.12 -30.73 -17.95
C ALA A 17 -24.56 -31.92 -18.83
N THR A 18 -23.93 -33.10 -18.68
CA THR A 18 -24.31 -34.31 -19.42
C THR A 18 -25.75 -34.75 -19.12
N LEU A 19 -26.17 -34.72 -17.84
CA LEU A 19 -27.56 -35.06 -17.46
C LEU A 19 -28.59 -34.09 -18.08
N PHE A 20 -28.25 -32.81 -18.22
CA PHE A 20 -29.12 -31.82 -18.86
C PHE A 20 -29.29 -32.10 -20.36
N GLU A 21 -28.19 -32.43 -21.04
CA GLU A 21 -28.16 -32.84 -22.45
C GLU A 21 -28.97 -34.13 -22.70
N GLU A 22 -28.86 -35.14 -21.81
CA GLU A 22 -29.66 -36.36 -21.89
C GLU A 22 -31.18 -36.10 -21.76
N VAL A 23 -31.59 -35.24 -20.83
CA VAL A 23 -33.00 -34.85 -20.66
C VAL A 23 -33.51 -34.10 -21.88
N GLN A 24 -32.75 -33.12 -22.40
CA GLN A 24 -33.10 -32.38 -23.61
C GLN A 24 -33.26 -33.32 -24.81
N ASN A 25 -32.30 -34.24 -25.02
CA ASN A 25 -32.35 -35.24 -26.08
C ASN A 25 -33.57 -36.19 -25.95
N ARG A 26 -34.00 -36.52 -24.73
CA ARG A 26 -35.22 -37.32 -24.51
C ARG A 26 -36.48 -36.59 -24.99
N TYR A 27 -36.56 -35.28 -24.78
CA TYR A 27 -37.70 -34.46 -25.20
C TYR A 27 -37.69 -34.19 -26.72
N ILE A 28 -36.51 -33.94 -27.31
CA ILE A 28 -36.33 -33.85 -28.77
C ILE A 28 -36.81 -35.14 -29.45
N LYS A 29 -36.37 -36.32 -28.97
CA LYS A 29 -36.80 -37.63 -29.52
C LYS A 29 -38.31 -37.83 -29.47
N LYS A 30 -39.00 -37.41 -28.40
CA LYS A 30 -40.47 -37.49 -28.33
C LYS A 30 -41.15 -36.59 -29.37
N LEU A 31 -40.60 -35.39 -29.63
CA LEU A 31 -41.12 -34.46 -30.63
C LEU A 31 -40.92 -34.99 -32.06
N THR A 32 -39.74 -35.53 -32.40
CA THR A 32 -39.50 -36.12 -33.73
C THR A 32 -40.40 -37.33 -33.98
N THR A 33 -40.60 -38.20 -32.99
CA THR A 33 -41.55 -39.34 -33.08
C THR A 33 -43.01 -38.90 -33.27
N ILE A 34 -43.40 -37.69 -32.87
CA ILE A 34 -44.73 -37.14 -33.21
C ILE A 34 -44.74 -36.57 -34.64
N ASP A 35 -43.64 -35.97 -35.08
CA ASP A 35 -43.52 -35.40 -36.42
C ASP A 35 -43.45 -36.45 -37.53
N GLU A 36 -42.92 -37.63 -37.22
CA GLU A 36 -42.87 -38.81 -38.09
C GLU A 36 -44.22 -39.55 -38.20
N LYS A 37 -45.17 -39.31 -37.27
CA LYS A 37 -46.48 -39.98 -37.28
C LYS A 37 -47.49 -39.22 -38.12
N HIS A 38 -48.14 -39.92 -39.06
CA HIS A 38 -49.28 -39.42 -39.83
C HIS A 38 -50.56 -39.33 -38.97
N ILE A 39 -50.58 -38.36 -38.05
CA ILE A 39 -51.73 -37.99 -37.21
C ILE A 39 -52.34 -36.69 -37.75
N ASN A 40 -53.66 -36.52 -37.60
CA ASN A 40 -54.37 -35.28 -37.96
C ASN A 40 -53.71 -34.04 -37.32
N GLY A 41 -53.71 -32.92 -38.06
CA GLY A 41 -52.99 -31.70 -37.68
C GLY A 41 -53.25 -31.21 -36.25
N ASP A 42 -54.52 -31.13 -35.84
CA ASP A 42 -54.90 -30.63 -34.51
C ASP A 42 -54.44 -31.56 -33.38
N GLU A 43 -54.57 -32.87 -33.58
CA GLU A 43 -54.16 -33.87 -32.58
C GLU A 43 -52.62 -33.94 -32.47
N ARG A 44 -51.89 -33.75 -33.58
CA ARG A 44 -50.43 -33.55 -33.58
C ARG A 44 -50.02 -32.31 -32.78
N HIS A 45 -50.71 -31.18 -32.95
CA HIS A 45 -50.45 -29.96 -32.19
C HIS A 45 -50.74 -30.14 -30.69
N LYS A 46 -51.87 -30.79 -30.35
CA LYS A 46 -52.26 -31.09 -28.97
C LYS A 46 -51.25 -31.98 -28.26
N GLN A 47 -50.74 -33.02 -28.93
CA GLN A 47 -49.72 -33.90 -28.37
C GLN A 47 -48.35 -33.20 -28.26
N LYS A 48 -47.98 -32.30 -29.19
CA LYS A 48 -46.81 -31.43 -29.05
C LYS A 48 -46.92 -30.50 -27.84
N LEU A 49 -48.06 -29.83 -27.68
CA LEU A 49 -48.36 -28.96 -26.54
C LEU A 49 -48.19 -29.72 -25.22
N ALA A 50 -48.77 -30.93 -25.10
CA ALA A 50 -48.61 -31.77 -23.91
C ALA A 50 -47.13 -32.16 -23.62
N ILE A 51 -46.31 -32.37 -24.66
CA ILE A 51 -44.86 -32.58 -24.48
C ILE A 51 -44.16 -31.31 -23.99
N TYR A 52 -44.47 -30.15 -24.58
CA TYR A 52 -43.88 -28.87 -24.16
C TYR A 52 -44.30 -28.48 -22.74
N GLU A 53 -45.56 -28.70 -22.36
CA GLU A 53 -46.05 -28.52 -20.98
C GLU A 53 -45.33 -29.45 -20.00
N SER A 54 -45.14 -30.73 -20.37
CA SER A 54 -44.34 -31.68 -19.58
C SER A 54 -42.88 -31.25 -19.44
N TYR A 55 -42.27 -30.73 -20.52
CA TYR A 55 -40.90 -30.24 -20.52
C TYR A 55 -40.72 -28.99 -19.66
N VAL A 56 -41.62 -28.01 -19.78
CA VAL A 56 -41.64 -26.79 -18.97
C VAL A 56 -41.88 -27.12 -17.49
N LYS A 57 -42.74 -28.10 -17.18
CA LYS A 57 -42.97 -28.58 -15.82
C LYS A 57 -41.73 -29.26 -15.22
N ASP A 58 -41.08 -30.15 -15.97
CA ASP A 58 -39.85 -30.83 -15.53
C ASP A 58 -38.71 -29.81 -15.34
N LEU A 59 -38.51 -28.89 -16.28
CA LEU A 59 -37.56 -27.77 -16.13
C LEU A 59 -37.87 -26.93 -14.89
N SER A 60 -39.13 -26.60 -14.64
CA SER A 60 -39.52 -25.81 -13.45
C SER A 60 -39.22 -26.54 -12.14
N ILE A 61 -39.32 -27.88 -12.12
CA ILE A 61 -38.93 -28.72 -10.98
C ILE A 61 -37.41 -28.77 -10.86
N GLN A 62 -36.68 -28.96 -11.96
CA GLN A 62 -35.21 -28.96 -11.97
C GLN A 62 -34.63 -27.63 -11.50
N THR A 63 -35.13 -26.49 -11.99
CA THR A 63 -34.71 -25.16 -11.53
C THR A 63 -34.97 -24.97 -10.05
N ARG A 64 -36.11 -25.44 -9.52
CA ARG A 64 -36.39 -25.38 -8.08
C ARG A 64 -35.43 -26.24 -7.26
N LEU A 65 -35.14 -27.45 -7.70
CA LEU A 65 -34.18 -28.34 -7.04
C LEU A 65 -32.74 -27.78 -7.10
N LEU A 66 -32.33 -27.21 -8.24
CA LEU A 66 -31.04 -26.54 -8.40
C LEU A 66 -30.91 -25.32 -7.48
N LEU A 67 -31.96 -24.49 -7.37
CA LEU A 67 -31.98 -23.37 -6.42
C LEU A 67 -31.89 -23.88 -4.98
N GLN A 68 -32.64 -24.92 -4.59
CA GLN A 68 -32.54 -25.50 -3.26
C GLN A 68 -31.14 -26.07 -2.97
N SER A 69 -30.53 -26.78 -3.92
CA SER A 69 -29.15 -27.27 -3.78
C SER A 69 -28.13 -26.14 -3.73
N LEU A 70 -28.37 -25.02 -4.41
CA LEU A 70 -27.54 -23.83 -4.33
C LEU A 70 -27.65 -23.15 -2.96
N ASP A 71 -28.86 -22.99 -2.42
CA ASP A 71 -29.11 -22.49 -1.05
C ASP A 71 -28.46 -23.39 0.01
N GLU A 72 -28.48 -24.71 -0.19
CA GLU A 72 -27.82 -25.68 0.70
C GLU A 72 -26.29 -25.61 0.61
N LEU A 73 -25.73 -25.47 -0.60
CA LEU A 73 -24.29 -25.28 -0.82
C LEU A 73 -23.79 -23.94 -0.29
N GLU A 74 -24.55 -22.86 -0.46
CA GLU A 74 -24.23 -21.55 0.11
C GLU A 74 -24.24 -21.60 1.64
N ARG A 75 -25.26 -22.26 2.23
CA ARG A 75 -25.33 -22.48 3.68
C ARG A 75 -24.15 -23.30 4.19
N GLU A 76 -23.74 -24.36 3.48
CA GLU A 76 -22.56 -25.14 3.85
C GLU A 76 -21.27 -24.34 3.71
N ALA A 77 -21.11 -23.57 2.62
CA ALA A 77 -19.96 -22.71 2.42
C ALA A 77 -19.83 -21.66 3.54
N ASN A 78 -20.93 -21.00 3.91
CA ASN A 78 -20.98 -20.04 5.00
C ASN A 78 -20.66 -20.69 6.37
N GLN A 79 -21.14 -21.91 6.63
CA GLN A 79 -20.76 -22.68 7.83
C GLN A 79 -19.27 -23.04 7.84
N ARG A 80 -18.70 -23.43 6.71
CA ARG A 80 -17.26 -23.74 6.58
C ARG A 80 -16.40 -22.48 6.78
N VAL A 81 -16.81 -21.33 6.24
CA VAL A 81 -16.15 -20.02 6.46
C VAL A 81 -16.18 -19.66 7.95
N ALA A 82 -17.35 -19.67 8.59
CA ALA A 82 -17.47 -19.37 10.02
C ALA A 82 -16.63 -20.31 10.91
N LEU A 83 -16.49 -21.58 10.53
CA LEU A 83 -15.64 -22.55 11.23
C LEU A 83 -14.14 -22.25 11.02
N LEU A 84 -13.73 -21.82 9.82
CA LEU A 84 -12.36 -21.39 9.53
C LEU A 84 -12.01 -20.08 10.23
N GLU A 85 -12.90 -19.08 10.24
CA GLU A 85 -12.71 -17.85 11.00
C GLU A 85 -12.55 -18.11 12.50
N ASN A 86 -13.35 -19.01 13.08
CA ASN A 86 -13.22 -19.38 14.48
C ASN A 86 -11.90 -20.12 14.77
N LYS A 87 -11.40 -20.94 13.84
CA LYS A 87 -10.06 -21.53 13.94
C LYS A 87 -8.96 -20.48 13.84
N LEU A 88 -9.09 -19.52 12.92
CA LEU A 88 -8.14 -18.43 12.74
C LEU A 88 -8.09 -17.51 13.97
N LYS A 89 -9.25 -17.12 14.53
CA LYS A 89 -9.35 -16.35 15.78
C LYS A 89 -8.68 -17.08 16.95
N LYS A 90 -8.89 -18.40 17.09
CA LYS A 90 -8.21 -19.22 18.11
C LYS A 90 -6.69 -19.28 17.89
N ALA A 91 -6.23 -19.53 16.66
CA ALA A 91 -4.80 -19.54 16.34
C ALA A 91 -4.13 -18.18 16.58
N HIS A 92 -4.82 -17.08 16.26
CA HIS A 92 -4.35 -15.72 16.53
C HIS A 92 -4.28 -15.43 18.02
N ALA A 93 -5.27 -15.84 18.81
CA ALA A 93 -5.23 -15.73 20.27
C ALA A 93 -4.08 -16.54 20.89
N SER A 94 -3.80 -17.76 20.38
CA SER A 94 -2.62 -18.53 20.79
C SER A 94 -1.31 -17.84 20.41
N LEU A 95 -1.21 -17.25 19.21
CA LEU A 95 -0.04 -16.47 18.78
C LEU A 95 0.16 -15.18 19.63
N GLN A 96 -0.93 -14.55 20.08
CA GLN A 96 -0.87 -13.44 21.03
C GLN A 96 -0.42 -13.89 22.43
N GLN A 97 -0.86 -15.06 22.92
CA GLN A 97 -0.30 -15.67 24.14
C GLN A 97 1.21 -15.99 24.00
N HIS A 98 1.63 -16.37 22.80
CA HIS A 98 3.05 -16.52 22.44
C HIS A 98 3.80 -15.18 22.29
N HIS A 99 3.23 -14.00 22.55
CA HIS A 99 4.04 -12.76 22.69
C HIS A 99 4.96 -12.79 23.92
N SER A 100 4.73 -13.74 24.84
CA SER A 100 5.72 -14.21 25.82
C SER A 100 7.06 -14.68 25.21
N LEU A 101 7.12 -14.94 23.89
CA LEU A 101 8.37 -15.15 23.15
C LEU A 101 9.33 -13.96 23.25
N SER A 102 8.84 -12.72 23.46
CA SER A 102 9.75 -11.59 23.70
C SER A 102 10.60 -11.80 24.95
N ASP A 103 10.01 -12.36 26.01
CA ASP A 103 10.70 -12.64 27.26
C ASP A 103 11.51 -13.94 27.19
N VAL A 104 11.04 -14.95 26.44
CA VAL A 104 11.86 -16.13 26.11
C VAL A 104 13.10 -15.74 25.30
N THR A 105 12.99 -14.84 24.31
CA THR A 105 14.15 -14.36 23.52
C THR A 105 15.13 -13.59 24.41
N LYS A 106 14.66 -12.71 25.31
CA LYS A 106 15.54 -12.04 26.30
C LYS A 106 16.25 -13.06 27.20
N ASN A 107 15.53 -14.08 27.68
CA ASN A 107 16.10 -15.13 28.52
C ASN A 107 17.12 -15.98 27.75
N VAL A 108 16.85 -16.34 26.50
CA VAL A 108 17.79 -17.04 25.62
C VAL A 108 19.05 -16.20 25.39
N SER A 109 18.93 -14.92 25.05
CA SER A 109 20.10 -14.04 24.92
C SER A 109 20.90 -13.88 26.22
N SER A 110 20.22 -13.87 27.38
CA SER A 110 20.90 -13.87 28.68
C SER A 110 21.66 -15.17 28.95
N ILE A 111 21.05 -16.32 28.65
CA ILE A 111 21.66 -17.66 28.79
C ILE A 111 22.82 -17.83 27.80
N GLU A 112 22.72 -17.30 26.58
CA GLU A 112 23.80 -17.32 25.60
C GLU A 112 24.99 -16.45 26.03
N ALA A 113 24.74 -15.28 26.62
CA ALA A 113 25.79 -14.44 27.18
C ALA A 113 26.50 -15.13 28.37
N GLU A 114 25.75 -15.77 29.26
CA GLU A 114 26.30 -16.54 30.38
C GLU A 114 27.08 -17.77 29.91
N LYS A 115 26.57 -18.50 28.90
CA LYS A 115 27.28 -19.61 28.24
C LYS A 115 28.60 -19.14 27.62
N TRP A 116 28.62 -17.99 26.94
CA TRP A 116 29.85 -17.41 26.39
C TRP A 116 30.87 -17.05 27.46
N LYS A 117 30.41 -16.51 28.59
CA LYS A 117 31.26 -16.20 29.75
C LYS A 117 31.86 -17.46 30.36
N LEU A 118 31.03 -18.45 30.69
CA LEU A 118 31.46 -19.75 31.24
C LEU A 118 32.38 -20.51 30.28
N SER A 119 32.19 -20.38 28.96
CA SER A 119 33.08 -20.97 27.96
C SER A 119 34.48 -20.35 27.99
N HIS A 120 34.60 -19.03 28.15
CA HIS A 120 35.88 -18.36 28.32
C HIS A 120 36.53 -18.71 29.67
N GLU A 121 35.79 -18.70 30.76
CA GLU A 121 36.28 -19.11 32.09
C GLU A 121 36.82 -20.55 32.07
N ASN A 122 36.13 -21.49 31.39
CA ASN A 122 36.63 -22.87 31.20
C ASN A 122 37.89 -22.94 30.31
N LEU A 123 38.01 -22.07 29.29
CA LEU A 123 39.20 -22.01 28.44
C LEU A 123 40.43 -21.57 29.23
N ASP A 124 40.27 -20.55 30.07
CA ASP A 124 41.35 -20.03 30.92
C ASP A 124 41.67 -20.97 32.10
N LEU A 125 40.67 -21.61 32.72
CA LEU A 125 40.91 -22.69 33.69
C LEU A 125 41.66 -23.88 33.07
N LYS A 126 41.36 -24.25 31.82
CA LYS A 126 42.09 -25.30 31.11
C LYS A 126 43.54 -24.90 30.84
N HIS A 127 43.77 -23.68 30.37
CA HIS A 127 45.13 -23.12 30.20
C HIS A 127 45.92 -23.15 31.52
N ASP A 128 45.27 -22.81 32.63
CA ASP A 128 45.87 -22.79 33.95
C ASP A 128 46.18 -24.20 34.47
N LEU A 129 45.30 -25.19 34.22
CA LEU A 129 45.55 -26.61 34.51
C LEU A 129 46.70 -27.18 33.66
N ASP A 130 46.77 -26.85 32.37
CA ASP A 130 47.87 -27.26 31.48
C ASP A 130 49.20 -26.63 31.93
N SER A 131 49.17 -25.36 32.35
CA SER A 131 50.31 -24.62 32.90
C SER A 131 50.79 -25.20 34.23
N LEU A 132 49.87 -25.51 35.16
CA LEU A 132 50.16 -26.20 36.42
C LEU A 132 50.72 -27.61 36.19
N THR A 133 50.15 -28.35 35.24
CA THR A 133 50.60 -29.71 34.89
C THR A 133 52.02 -29.69 34.30
N SER A 134 52.30 -28.74 33.42
CA SER A 134 53.64 -28.49 32.86
C SER A 134 54.64 -28.09 33.95
N PHE A 135 54.25 -27.21 34.86
CA PHE A 135 55.05 -26.77 36.00
C PHE A 135 55.37 -27.93 36.96
N ILE A 136 54.38 -28.72 37.38
CA ILE A 136 54.56 -29.90 38.24
C ILE A 136 55.47 -30.93 37.56
N ASN A 137 55.29 -31.19 36.26
CA ASN A 137 56.14 -32.13 35.52
C ASN A 137 57.58 -31.62 35.38
N THR A 138 57.78 -30.31 35.23
CA THR A 138 59.10 -29.68 35.21
C THR A 138 59.76 -29.75 36.59
N ALA A 139 59.02 -29.47 37.67
CA ALA A 139 59.50 -29.59 39.04
C ALA A 139 59.87 -31.04 39.40
N LYS A 140 59.06 -32.02 39.00
CA LYS A 140 59.37 -33.46 39.15
C LYS A 140 60.65 -33.88 38.42
N ARG A 141 60.91 -33.34 37.22
CA ARG A 141 62.12 -33.65 36.43
C ARG A 141 63.38 -32.96 36.93
N THR A 142 63.26 -31.77 37.52
CA THR A 142 64.41 -30.91 37.89
C THR A 142 64.69 -30.83 39.39
N GLY A 143 63.76 -31.28 40.23
CA GLY A 143 63.83 -31.15 41.69
C GLY A 143 63.65 -29.71 42.20
N LYS A 144 63.27 -28.75 41.34
CA LYS A 144 63.17 -27.31 41.68
C LYS A 144 61.81 -26.74 41.30
N TRP A 145 61.22 -25.99 42.23
CA TRP A 145 59.96 -25.28 42.05
C TRP A 145 60.21 -23.81 41.65
N ASP A 146 60.42 -23.55 40.35
CA ASP A 146 60.62 -22.19 39.81
C ASP A 146 59.28 -21.50 39.52
N THR A 147 58.59 -21.03 40.57
CA THR A 147 57.25 -20.42 40.50
C THR A 147 57.18 -19.19 39.59
N LYS A 148 58.31 -18.53 39.30
CA LYS A 148 58.38 -17.34 38.43
C LYS A 148 57.94 -17.58 36.99
N ARG A 149 57.88 -18.84 36.55
CA ARG A 149 57.44 -19.24 35.21
C ARG A 149 55.96 -19.63 35.14
N LEU A 150 55.29 -19.76 36.27
CA LEU A 150 53.88 -20.16 36.34
C LEU A 150 53.00 -18.92 36.23
N GLN A 151 52.41 -18.70 35.06
CA GLN A 151 51.42 -17.65 34.82
C GLN A 151 50.05 -18.30 34.75
N LEU A 152 49.17 -17.92 35.68
CA LEU A 152 47.77 -18.32 35.71
C LEU A 152 46.92 -17.12 35.31
N LYS A 153 45.91 -17.35 34.47
CA LYS A 153 45.01 -16.32 33.96
C LYS A 153 43.84 -16.05 34.88
N THR A 154 43.36 -17.07 35.59
CA THR A 154 42.14 -17.01 36.40
C THR A 154 42.37 -16.44 37.80
N ILE A 155 43.51 -16.74 38.42
CA ILE A 155 43.88 -16.28 39.76
C ILE A 155 45.38 -15.94 39.80
N PRO A 156 45.78 -14.71 40.17
CA PRO A 156 47.19 -14.34 40.32
C PRO A 156 47.92 -15.21 41.35
N LEU A 157 49.15 -15.60 41.02
CA LEU A 157 49.94 -16.54 41.83
C LEU A 157 50.14 -16.07 43.27
N ASP A 158 50.29 -14.76 43.48
CA ASP A 158 50.51 -14.13 44.78
C ASP A 158 49.33 -14.36 45.74
N ARG A 159 48.10 -14.45 45.21
CA ARG A 159 46.88 -14.73 45.97
C ARG A 159 46.75 -16.20 46.38
N ILE A 160 47.43 -17.11 45.67
CA ILE A 160 47.47 -18.56 45.97
C ILE A 160 48.60 -18.88 46.94
N ILE A 161 49.76 -18.24 46.78
CA ILE A 161 50.96 -18.47 47.61
C ILE A 161 50.89 -17.68 48.93
N GLY A 162 49.99 -16.70 49.04
CA GLY A 162 49.70 -15.97 50.29
C GLY A 162 50.77 -14.95 50.69
N VAL A 163 51.69 -14.62 49.78
CA VAL A 163 52.75 -13.61 50.01
C VAL A 163 52.24 -12.25 49.53
N THR A 164 51.27 -11.71 50.26
CA THR A 164 50.98 -10.27 50.26
C THR A 164 51.79 -9.64 51.40
N ASN A 165 52.61 -8.63 51.09
CA ASN A 165 53.58 -8.05 52.04
C ASN A 165 52.96 -7.17 53.14
N GLU A 166 51.65 -7.31 53.43
CA GLU A 166 50.90 -6.43 54.32
C GLU A 166 50.40 -7.12 55.62
N ASP A 167 50.31 -8.46 55.66
CA ASP A 167 49.69 -9.21 56.78
C ASP A 167 50.68 -9.81 57.80
N THR A 168 51.73 -9.08 58.18
CA THR A 168 52.67 -9.54 59.23
C THR A 168 52.09 -9.53 60.65
N HIS A 169 50.95 -8.88 60.89
CA HIS A 169 50.33 -8.78 62.22
C HIS A 169 49.46 -9.97 62.63
N THR A 170 48.86 -10.71 61.70
CA THR A 170 47.97 -11.84 62.01
C THR A 170 48.74 -13.11 62.42
N ALA A 171 49.85 -13.41 61.73
CA ALA A 171 50.71 -14.56 62.06
C ALA A 171 51.27 -14.49 63.49
N THR A 172 51.70 -13.31 63.96
CA THR A 172 52.20 -13.12 65.33
C THR A 172 51.11 -13.28 66.39
N SER A 173 49.85 -12.99 66.05
CA SER A 173 48.71 -13.21 66.95
C SER A 173 48.38 -14.69 67.09
N LEU A 174 48.30 -15.42 65.97
CA LEU A 174 48.04 -16.86 65.96
C LEU A 174 49.14 -17.66 66.66
N HIS A 175 50.41 -17.27 66.53
CA HIS A 175 51.51 -17.95 67.22
C HIS A 175 51.41 -17.84 68.75
N LYS A 176 51.02 -16.66 69.26
CA LYS A 176 50.76 -16.46 70.70
C LYS A 176 49.54 -17.23 71.19
N GLU A 177 48.50 -17.35 70.37
CA GLU A 177 47.31 -18.11 70.74
C GLU A 177 47.57 -19.63 70.78
N ILE A 178 48.36 -20.16 69.85
CA ILE A 178 48.80 -21.56 69.86
C ILE A 178 49.67 -21.84 71.10
N GLN A 179 50.64 -20.98 71.39
CA GLN A 179 51.48 -21.12 72.59
C GLN A 179 50.65 -21.15 73.88
N TYR A 180 49.66 -20.26 74.02
CA TYR A 180 48.75 -20.25 75.17
C TYR A 180 47.90 -21.52 75.29
N ARG A 181 47.50 -22.12 74.16
CA ARG A 181 46.77 -23.40 74.14
C ARG A 181 47.66 -24.57 74.54
N ASP A 182 48.93 -24.60 74.11
CA ASP A 182 49.88 -25.66 74.46
C ASP A 182 50.25 -25.63 75.96
N GLU A 183 50.48 -24.44 76.53
CA GLU A 183 50.71 -24.26 77.97
C GLU A 183 49.50 -24.76 78.79
N ARG A 184 48.27 -24.46 78.33
CA ARG A 184 47.02 -24.92 78.96
C ARG A 184 46.83 -26.44 78.89
N ILE A 185 47.24 -27.08 77.80
CA ILE A 185 47.20 -28.53 77.63
C ILE A 185 48.17 -29.23 78.60
N GLN A 186 49.38 -28.69 78.80
CA GLN A 186 50.34 -29.26 79.76
C GLN A 186 49.83 -29.21 81.20
N VAL A 187 49.19 -28.11 81.61
CA VAL A 187 48.58 -27.99 82.96
C VAL A 187 47.49 -29.06 83.17
N LEU A 188 46.59 -29.23 82.21
CA LEU A 188 45.51 -30.23 82.29
C LEU A 188 46.05 -31.67 82.29
N GLN A 189 47.13 -31.95 81.56
CA GLN A 189 47.79 -33.26 81.58
C GLN A 189 48.40 -33.57 82.96
N ALA A 190 49.04 -32.59 83.61
CA ALA A 190 49.59 -32.76 84.96
C ALA A 190 48.48 -33.00 86.01
N GLU A 191 47.34 -32.32 85.88
CA GLU A 191 46.19 -32.43 86.78
C GLU A 191 45.51 -33.80 86.68
N VAL A 192 45.31 -34.33 85.46
CA VAL A 192 44.81 -35.70 85.22
C VAL A 192 45.76 -36.76 85.81
N GLU A 193 47.07 -36.55 85.73
CA GLU A 193 48.05 -37.49 86.27
C GLU A 193 48.11 -37.47 87.80
N GLN A 194 47.85 -36.32 88.45
CA GLN A 194 47.63 -36.27 89.90
C GLN A 194 46.34 -37.00 90.33
N LEU A 195 45.24 -36.80 89.60
CA LEU A 195 43.97 -37.49 89.86
C LEU A 195 44.10 -39.02 89.71
N ARG A 196 44.94 -39.50 88.78
CA ARG A 196 45.28 -40.93 88.67
C ARG A 196 46.07 -41.44 89.88
N LYS A 197 47.03 -40.67 90.41
CA LYS A 197 47.81 -41.05 91.60
C LYS A 197 46.91 -41.18 92.83
N THR A 198 46.12 -40.15 93.13
CA THR A 198 45.16 -40.17 94.25
C THR A 198 44.13 -41.29 94.11
N LYS A 199 43.62 -41.57 92.91
CA LYS A 199 42.73 -42.73 92.65
C LYS A 199 43.41 -44.07 92.96
N ASN A 200 44.68 -44.23 92.59
CA ASN A 200 45.45 -45.45 92.84
C ASN A 200 45.88 -45.60 94.31
N GLU A 201 46.02 -44.50 95.05
CA GLU A 201 46.27 -44.50 96.49
C GLU A 201 45.00 -44.82 97.29
N LEU A 202 43.84 -44.26 96.91
CA LEU A 202 42.53 -44.66 97.43
C LEU A 202 42.24 -46.15 97.17
N ALA A 203 42.58 -46.67 95.99
CA ALA A 203 42.45 -48.10 95.68
C ALA A 203 43.42 -49.01 96.48
N ARG A 204 44.48 -48.47 97.07
CA ARG A 204 45.43 -49.20 97.93
C ARG A 204 45.06 -49.19 99.42
N GLN A 205 44.13 -48.34 99.85
CA GLN A 205 43.72 -48.21 101.26
C GLN A 205 42.44 -48.97 101.63
N ALA A 206 41.96 -49.89 100.79
CA ALA A 206 40.75 -50.70 101.04
C ALA A 206 41.06 -52.19 101.34
N PRO A 207 41.46 -52.55 102.58
CA PRO A 207 41.56 -53.95 103.02
C PRO A 207 40.22 -54.54 103.47
N ASN A 208 40.18 -55.87 103.58
CA ASN A 208 38.99 -56.69 103.83
C ASN A 208 38.34 -56.55 105.24
N LYS A 209 36.99 -56.44 105.26
CA LYS A 209 36.03 -56.94 106.32
C LYS A 209 36.15 -56.35 107.76
N PRO A 210 35.14 -56.55 108.64
CA PRO A 210 33.72 -56.17 108.50
C PRO A 210 33.13 -55.50 109.77
N SER A 211 31.86 -55.06 109.69
CA SER A 211 30.89 -54.90 110.79
C SER A 211 30.99 -53.71 111.77
N THR A 212 29.96 -52.86 111.69
CA THR A 212 29.30 -52.09 112.77
C THR A 212 30.13 -51.21 113.70
N PHE A 213 30.05 -49.90 113.48
CA PHE A 213 29.75 -48.97 114.56
C PHE A 213 28.77 -47.88 114.09
N SER A 214 27.86 -47.50 114.99
CA SER A 214 26.90 -46.40 114.78
C SER A 214 27.47 -45.09 115.34
N SER A 215 26.97 -43.96 114.84
CA SER A 215 27.13 -42.59 115.37
C SER A 215 28.23 -41.71 114.75
N PHE A 216 27.89 -40.41 114.66
CA PHE A 216 28.71 -39.25 114.31
C PHE A 216 29.16 -39.07 112.83
N MET A 217 28.31 -38.44 112.01
CA MET A 217 28.45 -37.00 111.63
C MET A 217 27.34 -36.56 110.64
N ALA A 218 26.79 -35.37 110.88
CA ALA A 218 26.00 -34.51 109.96
C ALA A 218 25.00 -35.15 108.96
N ASP A 219 23.71 -35.20 109.34
CA ASP A 219 22.57 -35.42 108.41
C ASP A 219 22.52 -34.41 107.25
N ASP A 220 23.08 -33.21 107.42
CA ASP A 220 22.96 -32.12 106.45
C ASP A 220 23.89 -32.26 105.24
N GLU A 221 25.11 -32.79 105.38
CA GLU A 221 25.96 -33.11 104.23
C GLU A 221 25.37 -34.24 103.38
N PHE A 222 24.76 -35.25 104.03
CA PHE A 222 24.10 -36.34 103.32
C PHE A 222 22.84 -35.85 102.58
N LYS A 223 22.05 -34.93 103.18
CA LYS A 223 20.95 -34.26 102.49
C LYS A 223 21.41 -33.38 101.33
N GLU A 224 22.47 -32.60 101.50
CA GLU A 224 23.00 -31.73 100.44
C GLU A 224 23.50 -32.56 99.25
N GLN A 225 24.23 -33.64 99.49
CA GLN A 225 24.62 -34.57 98.42
C GLN A 225 23.41 -35.25 97.78
N ASN A 226 22.39 -35.65 98.54
CA ASN A 226 21.15 -36.20 97.97
C ASN A 226 20.39 -35.18 97.13
N ASN A 227 20.35 -33.90 97.54
CA ASN A 227 19.72 -32.81 96.77
C ASN A 227 20.49 -32.54 95.46
N ILE A 228 21.82 -32.52 95.49
CA ILE A 228 22.67 -32.38 94.29
C ILE A 228 22.47 -33.58 93.35
N LEU A 229 22.37 -34.80 93.89
CA LEU A 229 22.14 -36.01 93.11
C LEU A 229 20.73 -36.02 92.50
N ALA A 230 19.70 -35.67 93.28
CA ALA A 230 18.32 -35.54 92.81
C ALA A 230 18.20 -34.50 91.70
N LYS A 231 18.85 -33.33 91.86
CA LYS A 231 18.90 -32.30 90.82
C LYS A 231 19.59 -32.80 89.55
N LYS A 232 20.73 -33.51 89.65
CA LYS A 232 21.40 -34.12 88.48
C LYS A 232 20.54 -35.19 87.81
N VAL A 233 19.78 -35.98 88.56
CA VAL A 233 18.84 -36.97 88.00
C VAL A 233 17.71 -36.26 87.25
N GLU A 234 17.20 -35.14 87.76
CA GLU A 234 16.15 -34.38 87.10
C GLU A 234 16.66 -33.61 85.88
N ASP A 235 17.87 -33.02 85.93
CA ASP A 235 18.55 -32.43 84.78
C ASP A 235 18.81 -33.47 83.66
N LEU A 236 19.16 -34.71 84.03
CA LEU A 236 19.34 -35.82 83.08
C LEU A 236 18.00 -36.32 82.51
N ARG A 237 16.93 -36.35 83.31
CA ARG A 237 15.57 -36.65 82.83
C ARG A 237 15.08 -35.59 81.85
N ALA A 238 15.28 -34.31 82.14
CA ALA A 238 14.94 -33.21 81.25
C ALA A 238 15.64 -33.35 79.89
N LYS A 239 16.95 -33.61 79.89
CA LYS A 239 17.72 -33.87 78.65
C LYS A 239 17.25 -35.11 77.90
N LEU A 240 16.91 -36.20 78.60
CA LEU A 240 16.40 -37.40 77.96
C LEU A 240 15.02 -37.17 77.31
N ILE A 241 14.16 -36.36 77.95
CA ILE A 241 12.86 -35.96 77.39
C ILE A 241 13.06 -35.08 76.14
N GLU A 242 13.98 -34.11 76.19
CA GLU A 242 14.35 -33.26 75.05
C GLU A 242 14.90 -34.10 73.87
N GLU A 243 15.79 -35.06 74.14
CA GLU A 243 16.35 -35.95 73.13
C GLU A 243 15.30 -36.92 72.54
N CYS A 244 14.35 -37.39 73.35
CA CYS A 244 13.18 -38.12 72.86
C CYS A 244 12.26 -37.26 71.98
N GLN A 245 12.01 -36.00 72.36
CA GLN A 245 11.21 -35.06 71.54
C GLN A 245 11.90 -34.77 70.20
N ASN A 246 13.21 -34.51 70.21
CA ASN A 246 14.02 -34.34 69.00
C ASN A 246 14.05 -35.60 68.12
N THR A 247 13.95 -36.78 68.72
CA THR A 247 13.83 -38.05 67.97
C THR A 247 12.43 -38.20 67.34
N GLU A 248 11.37 -37.72 67.98
CA GLU A 248 10.02 -37.74 67.41
C GLU A 248 9.84 -36.73 66.27
N THR A 249 10.38 -35.51 66.40
CA THR A 249 10.37 -34.52 65.31
C THR A 249 11.16 -35.04 64.10
N PHE A 250 12.36 -35.61 64.30
CA PHE A 250 13.13 -36.23 63.22
C PHE A 250 12.37 -37.40 62.54
N LYS A 251 11.64 -38.22 63.31
CA LYS A 251 10.75 -39.26 62.74
C LYS A 251 9.58 -38.68 61.96
N MET A 252 9.04 -37.53 62.36
CA MET A 252 7.97 -36.84 61.65
C MET A 252 8.48 -36.25 60.32
N ASP A 253 9.66 -35.62 60.31
CA ASP A 253 10.31 -35.11 59.10
C ASP A 253 10.64 -36.25 58.10
N LEU A 254 11.11 -37.40 58.60
CA LEU A 254 11.33 -38.58 57.76
C LEU A 254 10.03 -39.11 57.13
N ARG A 255 8.89 -39.06 57.85
CA ARG A 255 7.58 -39.44 57.30
C ARG A 255 7.10 -38.46 56.25
N LEU A 256 7.30 -37.15 56.47
CA LEU A 256 6.96 -36.11 55.49
C LEU A 256 7.76 -36.31 54.20
N LYS A 257 9.09 -36.46 54.29
CA LYS A 257 9.95 -36.73 53.12
C LYS A 257 9.63 -38.05 52.42
N ALA A 258 9.22 -39.08 53.16
CA ALA A 258 8.78 -40.34 52.55
C ALA A 258 7.47 -40.18 51.75
N ASN A 259 6.55 -39.31 52.20
CA ASN A 259 5.35 -38.97 51.45
C ASN A 259 5.69 -38.10 50.23
N GLU A 260 6.52 -37.06 50.37
CA GLU A 260 6.98 -36.23 49.25
C GLU A 260 7.64 -37.07 48.13
N LEU A 261 8.48 -38.05 48.50
CA LEU A 261 9.09 -38.98 47.55
C LEU A 261 8.06 -39.89 46.87
N LYS A 262 7.00 -40.30 47.58
CA LYS A 262 5.90 -41.10 47.03
C LYS A 262 5.07 -40.27 46.04
N ASP A 263 4.73 -39.04 46.40
CA ASP A 263 3.95 -38.14 45.55
C ASP A 263 4.73 -37.78 44.27
N LEU A 264 6.04 -37.50 44.38
CA LEU A 264 6.95 -37.32 43.23
C LEU A 264 7.06 -38.58 42.36
N GLN A 265 7.04 -39.78 42.97
CA GLN A 265 7.07 -41.04 42.23
C GLN A 265 5.74 -41.29 41.49
N GLU A 266 4.60 -40.95 42.08
CA GLU A 266 3.29 -41.00 41.43
C GLU A 266 3.18 -39.96 40.30
N GLU A 267 3.67 -38.73 40.50
CA GLU A 267 3.74 -37.71 39.46
C GLU A 267 4.64 -38.16 38.29
N PHE A 268 5.82 -38.73 38.58
CA PHE A 268 6.71 -39.26 37.54
C PHE A 268 6.05 -40.40 36.75
N GLN A 269 5.31 -41.30 37.41
CA GLN A 269 4.55 -42.36 36.73
C GLN A 269 3.43 -41.79 35.86
N GLN A 270 2.66 -40.81 36.34
CA GLN A 270 1.63 -40.15 35.54
C GLN A 270 2.21 -39.40 34.33
N ASN A 271 3.34 -38.70 34.52
CA ASN A 271 4.00 -37.97 33.44
C ASN A 271 4.58 -38.94 32.40
N LYS A 272 5.16 -40.06 32.84
CA LYS A 272 5.58 -41.15 31.94
C LYS A 272 4.38 -41.71 31.15
N GLN A 273 3.26 -42.00 31.80
CA GLN A 273 2.06 -42.50 31.11
C GLN A 273 1.56 -41.49 30.05
N ARG A 274 1.49 -40.19 30.39
CA ARG A 274 1.11 -39.14 29.43
C ARG A 274 2.08 -39.04 28.25
N SER A 275 3.38 -39.23 28.49
CA SER A 275 4.41 -39.30 27.45
C SER A 275 4.21 -40.51 26.53
N ASP A 276 3.98 -41.69 27.11
CA ASP A 276 3.74 -42.94 26.35
C ASP A 276 2.44 -42.84 25.52
N GLU A 277 1.37 -42.26 26.07
CA GLU A 277 0.13 -41.93 25.35
C GLU A 277 0.36 -40.94 24.19
N HIS A 278 1.18 -39.90 24.41
CA HIS A 278 1.53 -38.94 23.38
C HIS A 278 2.37 -39.56 22.24
N ILE A 279 3.34 -40.41 22.58
CA ILE A 279 4.15 -41.17 21.60
C ILE A 279 3.25 -42.12 20.79
N HIS A 280 2.25 -42.74 21.42
CA HIS A 280 1.28 -43.61 20.76
C HIS A 280 0.38 -42.85 19.77
N ASP A 281 -0.14 -41.69 20.16
CA ASP A 281 -0.90 -40.79 19.28
C ASP A 281 -0.05 -40.29 18.11
N LEU A 282 1.20 -39.87 18.35
CA LEU A 282 2.13 -39.47 17.30
C LEU A 282 2.45 -40.63 16.34
N SER A 283 2.67 -41.84 16.84
CA SER A 283 2.89 -43.04 16.00
C SER A 283 1.66 -43.39 15.16
N THR A 284 0.46 -43.24 15.72
CA THR A 284 -0.82 -43.46 15.01
C THR A 284 -1.04 -42.42 13.92
N LYS A 285 -0.72 -41.15 14.20
CA LYS A 285 -0.73 -40.06 13.21
C LYS A 285 0.30 -40.29 12.11
N LEU A 286 1.52 -40.69 12.45
CA LEU A 286 2.58 -41.02 11.49
C LEU A 286 2.14 -42.15 10.56
N LYS A 287 1.65 -43.27 11.11
CA LYS A 287 1.11 -44.39 10.33
C LYS A 287 0.01 -43.94 9.38
N THR A 288 -0.95 -43.15 9.87
CA THR A 288 -2.04 -42.60 9.03
C THR A 288 -1.53 -41.69 7.91
N ILE A 289 -0.42 -40.96 8.13
CA ILE A 289 0.24 -40.15 7.10
C ILE A 289 0.94 -41.06 6.08
N THR A 290 1.67 -42.08 6.53
CA THR A 290 2.32 -43.09 5.67
C THR A 290 1.32 -43.82 4.78
N ASP A 291 0.20 -44.26 5.34
CA ASP A 291 -0.87 -44.94 4.60
C ASP A 291 -1.47 -44.02 3.52
N ARG A 292 -1.78 -42.75 3.84
CA ARG A 292 -2.24 -41.77 2.85
C ARG A 292 -1.20 -41.46 1.77
N HIS A 293 0.09 -41.40 2.11
CA HIS A 293 1.15 -41.23 1.11
C HIS A 293 1.20 -42.43 0.17
N ARG A 294 1.11 -43.66 0.71
CA ARG A 294 1.05 -44.89 -0.08
C ARG A 294 -0.12 -44.90 -1.05
N ASP A 295 -1.32 -44.54 -0.59
CA ASP A 295 -2.53 -44.44 -1.42
C ASP A 295 -2.39 -43.36 -2.50
N SER A 296 -1.86 -42.19 -2.14
CA SER A 296 -1.59 -41.09 -3.09
C SER A 296 -0.58 -41.50 -4.18
N THR A 297 0.50 -42.20 -3.80
CA THR A 297 1.48 -42.75 -4.76
C THR A 297 0.86 -43.84 -5.64
N ALA A 298 -0.03 -44.68 -5.11
CA ALA A 298 -0.75 -45.68 -5.92
C ALA A 298 -1.69 -45.02 -6.94
N LEU A 299 -2.43 -43.98 -6.54
CA LEU A 299 -3.26 -43.19 -7.45
C LEU A 299 -2.43 -42.49 -8.54
N LEU A 300 -1.33 -41.83 -8.16
CA LEU A 300 -0.44 -41.16 -9.11
C LEU A 300 0.18 -42.14 -10.12
N ASN A 301 0.58 -43.33 -9.68
CA ASN A 301 1.09 -44.37 -10.58
C ASN A 301 0.03 -44.89 -11.56
N ASN A 302 -1.23 -44.99 -11.14
CA ASN A 302 -2.34 -45.32 -12.05
C ASN A 302 -2.59 -44.20 -13.06
N ASP A 303 -2.62 -42.95 -12.64
CA ASP A 303 -2.77 -41.78 -13.54
C ASP A 303 -1.63 -41.70 -14.56
N ILE A 304 -0.37 -41.90 -14.13
CA ILE A 304 0.79 -41.98 -15.02
C ILE A 304 0.63 -43.13 -16.03
N LYS A 305 0.13 -44.29 -15.61
CA LYS A 305 -0.12 -45.44 -16.50
C LYS A 305 -1.20 -45.12 -17.54
N THR A 306 -2.32 -44.53 -17.12
CA THR A 306 -3.39 -44.10 -18.04
C THR A 306 -2.93 -42.99 -18.98
N LYS A 307 -2.12 -42.04 -18.52
CA LYS A 307 -1.55 -40.98 -19.36
C LYS A 307 -0.55 -41.52 -20.38
N LYS A 308 0.29 -42.50 -20.01
CA LYS A 308 1.15 -43.22 -20.98
C LYS A 308 0.34 -43.94 -22.05
N GLN A 309 -0.76 -44.60 -21.67
CA GLN A 309 -1.67 -45.23 -22.65
C GLN A 309 -2.35 -44.21 -23.58
N GLN A 310 -2.74 -43.03 -23.08
CA GLN A 310 -3.27 -41.95 -23.92
C GLN A 310 -2.23 -41.39 -24.89
N ILE A 311 -0.99 -41.18 -24.43
CA ILE A 311 0.12 -40.73 -25.29
C ILE A 311 0.37 -41.74 -26.41
N GLU A 312 0.44 -43.04 -26.08
CA GLU A 312 0.60 -44.13 -27.05
C GLU A 312 -0.51 -44.13 -28.11
N GLN A 313 -1.77 -43.96 -27.70
CA GLN A 313 -2.91 -43.85 -28.62
C GLN A 313 -2.81 -42.61 -29.54
N TYR A 314 -2.37 -41.46 -29.02
CA TYR A 314 -2.18 -40.27 -29.85
C TYR A 314 -1.00 -40.40 -30.82
N THR A 315 0.09 -41.05 -30.42
CA THR A 315 1.20 -41.37 -31.33
C THR A 315 0.73 -42.20 -32.51
N GLN A 316 -0.03 -43.28 -32.25
CA GLN A 316 -0.60 -44.14 -33.29
C GLN A 316 -1.57 -43.38 -34.23
N GLN A 317 -2.38 -42.45 -33.69
CA GLN A 317 -3.22 -41.58 -34.52
C GLN A 317 -2.41 -40.61 -35.38
N ILE A 318 -1.31 -40.04 -34.86
CA ILE A 318 -0.41 -39.17 -35.62
C ILE A 318 0.28 -39.95 -36.75
N GLU A 319 0.75 -41.16 -36.48
CA GLU A 319 1.35 -42.04 -37.50
C GLU A 319 0.35 -42.38 -38.61
N GLN A 320 -0.91 -42.68 -38.27
CA GLN A 320 -1.98 -42.88 -39.26
C GLN A 320 -2.20 -41.64 -40.12
N VAL A 321 -2.34 -40.45 -39.52
CA VAL A 321 -2.55 -39.19 -40.26
C VAL A 321 -1.35 -38.83 -41.14
N LEU A 322 -0.13 -39.14 -40.71
CA LEU A 322 1.08 -38.97 -41.55
C LEU A 322 1.07 -39.92 -42.76
N HIS A 323 0.59 -41.15 -42.59
CA HIS A 323 0.44 -42.10 -43.70
C HIS A 323 -0.65 -41.65 -44.69
N GLU A 324 -1.82 -41.22 -44.21
CA GLU A 324 -2.89 -40.66 -45.03
C GLU A 324 -2.43 -39.40 -45.78
N LYS A 325 -1.67 -38.52 -45.13
CA LYS A 325 -1.06 -37.36 -45.77
C LYS A 325 -0.12 -37.76 -46.91
N ALA A 326 0.76 -38.74 -46.69
CA ALA A 326 1.70 -39.21 -47.72
C ALA A 326 0.96 -39.79 -48.94
N GLN A 327 -0.14 -40.52 -48.72
CA GLN A 327 -1.01 -40.99 -49.80
C GLN A 327 -1.62 -39.82 -50.59
N LEU A 328 -2.20 -38.83 -49.90
CA LEU A 328 -2.80 -37.66 -50.54
C LEU A 328 -1.77 -36.80 -51.31
N GLU A 329 -0.51 -36.72 -50.85
CA GLU A 329 0.56 -36.06 -51.60
C GLU A 329 0.94 -36.82 -52.89
N SER A 330 0.88 -38.16 -52.88
CA SER A 330 1.01 -38.99 -54.09
C SER A 330 -0.14 -38.76 -55.06
N ASP A 331 -1.39 -38.84 -54.58
CA ASP A 331 -2.59 -38.66 -55.39
C ASP A 331 -2.63 -37.24 -56.01
N ARG A 332 -2.20 -36.22 -55.26
CA ARG A 332 -2.07 -34.84 -55.77
C ARG A 332 -1.03 -34.74 -56.88
N SER A 333 0.12 -35.40 -56.74
CA SER A 333 1.17 -35.43 -57.78
C SER A 333 0.66 -36.04 -59.09
N ASP A 334 -0.13 -37.11 -59.02
CA ASP A 334 -0.72 -37.73 -60.20
C ASP A 334 -1.86 -36.90 -60.81
N LEU A 335 -2.66 -36.21 -59.99
CA LEU A 335 -3.63 -35.22 -60.49
C LEU A 335 -2.94 -34.02 -61.14
N GLU A 336 -1.84 -33.50 -60.58
CA GLU A 336 -1.05 -32.42 -61.20
C GLU A 336 -0.48 -32.85 -62.56
N ARG A 337 -0.04 -34.11 -62.71
CA ARG A 337 0.37 -34.68 -64.01
C ARG A 337 -0.79 -34.73 -65.00
N GLN A 338 -1.97 -35.20 -64.57
CA GLN A 338 -3.17 -35.22 -65.43
C GLN A 338 -3.60 -33.81 -65.86
N CYS A 339 -3.54 -32.83 -64.96
CA CYS A 339 -3.81 -31.42 -65.28
C CYS A 339 -2.84 -30.89 -66.35
N ARG A 340 -1.52 -31.12 -66.22
CA ARG A 340 -0.55 -30.69 -67.25
C ARG A 340 -0.81 -31.31 -68.61
N VAL A 341 -1.21 -32.59 -68.66
CA VAL A 341 -1.60 -33.24 -69.92
C VAL A 341 -2.86 -32.59 -70.51
N LYS A 342 -3.86 -32.30 -69.67
CA LYS A 342 -5.08 -31.61 -70.08
C LYS A 342 -4.79 -30.19 -70.59
N ASP A 343 -3.95 -29.42 -69.89
CA ASP A 343 -3.57 -28.06 -70.27
C ASP A 343 -2.83 -28.05 -71.62
N SER A 344 -1.98 -29.05 -71.89
CA SER A 344 -1.35 -29.24 -73.21
C SER A 344 -2.40 -29.49 -74.30
N ILE A 345 -3.38 -30.37 -74.05
CA ILE A 345 -4.47 -30.66 -74.99
C ILE A 345 -5.35 -29.40 -75.20
N THR A 346 -5.61 -28.63 -74.14
CA THR A 346 -6.34 -27.36 -74.23
C THR A 346 -5.56 -26.32 -75.03
N ALA A 347 -4.24 -26.20 -74.85
CA ALA A 347 -3.41 -25.30 -75.64
C ALA A 347 -3.39 -25.67 -77.14
N ASP A 348 -3.33 -26.97 -77.47
CA ASP A 348 -3.45 -27.46 -78.85
C ASP A 348 -4.84 -27.16 -79.45
N LEU A 349 -5.91 -27.43 -78.71
CA LEU A 349 -7.28 -27.13 -79.12
C LEU A 349 -7.52 -25.62 -79.28
N GLU A 350 -6.99 -24.78 -78.38
CA GLU A 350 -7.01 -23.33 -78.55
C GLU A 350 -6.17 -22.87 -79.75
N GLY A 351 -5.07 -23.57 -80.07
CA GLY A 351 -4.30 -23.35 -81.29
C GLY A 351 -5.15 -23.59 -82.54
N GLN A 352 -5.88 -24.71 -82.57
CA GLN A 352 -6.83 -25.04 -83.64
C GLN A 352 -7.98 -24.03 -83.70
N ILE A 353 -8.59 -23.67 -82.56
CA ILE A 353 -9.65 -22.66 -82.47
C ILE A 353 -9.13 -21.30 -82.93
N ARG A 354 -7.91 -20.88 -82.58
CA ARG A 354 -7.30 -19.62 -83.05
C ARG A 354 -6.98 -19.62 -84.55
N ASN A 355 -6.79 -20.79 -85.17
CA ASN A 355 -6.68 -20.92 -86.63
C ASN A 355 -8.07 -20.80 -87.27
N LEU A 356 -9.06 -21.58 -86.80
CA LEU A 356 -10.46 -21.52 -87.26
C LEU A 356 -11.09 -20.13 -87.06
N GLN A 357 -10.78 -19.44 -85.97
CA GLN A 357 -11.23 -18.06 -85.71
C GLN A 357 -10.54 -17.05 -86.62
N ARG A 358 -9.32 -17.30 -87.10
CA ARG A 358 -8.67 -16.50 -88.15
C ARG A 358 -9.36 -16.72 -89.49
N GLU A 359 -9.74 -17.95 -89.81
CA GLU A 359 -10.54 -18.28 -91.01
C GLU A 359 -11.94 -17.64 -90.94
N LEU A 360 -12.58 -17.62 -89.76
CA LEU A 360 -13.90 -17.00 -89.56
C LEU A 360 -13.87 -15.47 -89.53
N THR A 361 -12.90 -14.84 -88.85
CA THR A 361 -12.76 -13.37 -88.81
C THR A 361 -12.27 -12.78 -90.13
N SER A 362 -11.76 -13.61 -91.04
CA SER A 362 -11.54 -13.23 -92.45
C SER A 362 -12.84 -13.04 -93.24
N ASN A 363 -14.00 -13.45 -92.70
CA ASN A 363 -15.25 -13.58 -93.48
C ASN A 363 -16.50 -12.86 -92.93
N SER A 364 -16.53 -12.30 -91.70
CA SER A 364 -17.66 -11.44 -91.30
C SER A 364 -17.44 -10.49 -90.10
N TYR A 365 -18.15 -9.36 -90.19
CA TYR A 365 -18.50 -8.33 -89.20
C TYR A 365 -19.94 -7.85 -89.60
N PRO A 366 -20.75 -7.12 -88.79
CA PRO A 366 -20.57 -6.69 -87.40
C PRO A 366 -21.85 -6.68 -86.48
N THR A 367 -21.66 -6.32 -85.19
CA THR A 367 -22.59 -5.61 -84.25
C THR A 367 -23.83 -6.27 -83.63
N ILE A 368 -24.08 -5.98 -82.34
CA ILE A 368 -25.23 -5.20 -81.79
C ILE A 368 -25.00 -4.88 -80.27
N PRO A 369 -25.33 -3.67 -79.77
CA PRO A 369 -25.25 -3.28 -78.35
C PRO A 369 -26.63 -3.23 -77.62
N VAL A 370 -26.65 -3.08 -76.29
CA VAL A 370 -27.87 -3.05 -75.43
C VAL A 370 -27.87 -1.84 -74.49
N GLN A 371 -29.06 -1.25 -74.21
CA GLN A 371 -29.29 -0.06 -73.36
C GLN A 371 -29.80 -0.40 -71.93
N PRO A 372 -29.66 0.51 -70.94
CA PRO A 372 -30.23 0.39 -69.59
C PRO A 372 -31.54 1.19 -69.39
N ILE A 373 -32.27 0.92 -68.29
CA ILE A 373 -33.55 1.55 -67.92
C ILE A 373 -33.45 2.26 -66.55
N GLU A 374 -34.08 3.43 -66.42
CA GLU A 374 -34.16 4.24 -65.20
C GLU A 374 -35.32 3.85 -64.28
N SER A 375 -35.22 4.18 -62.98
CA SER A 375 -36.36 4.18 -62.04
C SER A 375 -36.16 5.23 -60.93
N THR A 376 -37.21 5.97 -60.59
CA THR A 376 -37.19 7.14 -59.70
C THR A 376 -37.88 6.86 -58.35
N VAL A 377 -37.27 7.33 -57.24
CA VAL A 377 -37.76 7.16 -55.85
C VAL A 377 -37.67 8.50 -55.08
N PRO A 378 -38.56 8.82 -54.11
CA PRO A 378 -38.77 10.20 -53.65
C PRO A 378 -37.68 10.77 -52.71
N LYS A 379 -37.30 12.04 -52.94
CA LYS A 379 -36.19 12.75 -52.27
C LYS A 379 -36.28 12.93 -50.74
N ILE A 380 -37.46 12.87 -50.13
CA ILE A 380 -37.65 13.30 -48.72
C ILE A 380 -37.27 12.21 -47.70
N GLU A 381 -37.37 10.92 -48.07
CA GLU A 381 -36.85 9.84 -47.23
C GLU A 381 -35.32 9.74 -47.32
N TYR A 382 -34.73 10.08 -48.48
CA TYR A 382 -33.29 10.10 -48.68
C TYR A 382 -32.57 11.07 -47.72
N GLU A 383 -33.08 12.27 -47.47
CA GLU A 383 -32.39 13.24 -46.59
C GLU A 383 -32.37 12.80 -45.11
N LYS A 384 -33.43 12.12 -44.62
CA LYS A 384 -33.41 11.52 -43.28
C LYS A 384 -32.47 10.33 -43.21
N LEU A 385 -32.52 9.47 -44.23
CA LEU A 385 -31.64 8.31 -44.33
C LEU A 385 -30.16 8.73 -44.42
N ASP A 386 -29.84 9.80 -45.15
CA ASP A 386 -28.49 10.38 -45.23
C ASP A 386 -28.03 10.98 -43.89
N GLN A 387 -28.91 11.62 -43.11
CA GLN A 387 -28.57 12.11 -41.78
C GLN A 387 -28.30 10.96 -40.80
N GLU A 388 -29.12 9.91 -40.82
CA GLU A 388 -28.87 8.69 -40.04
C GLU A 388 -27.59 7.98 -40.50
N LEU A 389 -27.34 7.88 -41.80
CA LEU A 389 -26.12 7.34 -42.40
C LEU A 389 -24.87 8.15 -41.98
N HIS A 390 -24.96 9.48 -41.94
CA HIS A 390 -23.86 10.33 -41.46
C HIS A 390 -23.59 10.13 -39.97
N SER A 391 -24.64 10.01 -39.15
CA SER A 391 -24.51 9.80 -37.71
C SER A 391 -23.92 8.42 -37.38
N THR A 392 -24.36 7.38 -38.09
CA THR A 392 -23.88 6.00 -37.94
C THR A 392 -22.46 5.84 -38.47
N LYS A 393 -22.14 6.46 -39.61
CA LYS A 393 -20.76 6.54 -40.13
C LYS A 393 -19.83 7.21 -39.13
N LYS A 394 -20.20 8.35 -38.54
CA LYS A 394 -19.40 9.02 -37.51
C LYS A 394 -19.17 8.16 -36.25
N ARG A 395 -20.17 7.35 -35.86
CA ARG A 395 -20.01 6.36 -34.76
C ARG A 395 -19.08 5.22 -35.16
N LEU A 396 -19.21 4.71 -36.39
CA LEU A 396 -18.35 3.65 -36.93
C LEU A 396 -16.89 4.11 -37.04
N ASP A 397 -16.64 5.32 -37.56
CA ASP A 397 -15.31 5.92 -37.63
C ASP A 397 -14.67 6.05 -36.24
N GLY A 398 -15.47 6.39 -35.21
CA GLY A 398 -15.04 6.38 -33.81
C GLY A 398 -14.65 4.99 -33.29
N VAL A 399 -15.46 3.97 -33.57
CA VAL A 399 -15.15 2.56 -33.21
C VAL A 399 -13.90 2.06 -33.95
N VAL A 400 -13.73 2.41 -35.23
CA VAL A 400 -12.55 2.08 -36.02
C VAL A 400 -11.29 2.76 -35.47
N ALA A 401 -11.39 4.00 -34.98
CA ALA A 401 -10.29 4.68 -34.30
C ALA A 401 -9.93 3.99 -32.96
N GLU A 402 -10.93 3.58 -32.18
CA GLU A 402 -10.71 2.85 -30.91
C GLU A 402 -10.08 1.47 -31.14
N LEU A 403 -10.53 0.73 -32.17
CA LEU A 403 -9.92 -0.55 -32.56
C LEU A 403 -8.46 -0.37 -32.99
N LYS A 404 -8.14 0.62 -33.84
CA LYS A 404 -6.75 0.93 -34.21
C LYS A 404 -5.88 1.31 -33.01
N ALA A 405 -6.43 2.00 -32.01
CA ALA A 405 -5.71 2.31 -30.78
C ALA A 405 -5.45 1.06 -29.93
N LYS A 406 -6.41 0.11 -29.87
CA LYS A 406 -6.22 -1.19 -29.21
C LYS A 406 -5.20 -2.07 -29.93
N ASP A 407 -5.23 -2.11 -31.26
CA ASP A 407 -4.23 -2.83 -32.07
C ASP A 407 -2.83 -2.24 -31.85
N ALA A 408 -2.69 -0.92 -31.82
CA ALA A 408 -1.41 -0.25 -31.50
C ALA A 408 -0.91 -0.59 -30.09
N LEU A 409 -1.80 -0.64 -29.09
CA LEU A 409 -1.47 -1.05 -27.72
C LEU A 409 -1.03 -2.53 -27.68
N ASN A 410 -1.74 -3.41 -28.39
CA ASN A 410 -1.45 -4.84 -28.42
C ASN A 410 -0.11 -5.12 -29.13
N ASN A 411 0.17 -4.43 -30.24
CA ASN A 411 1.46 -4.49 -30.92
C ASN A 411 2.62 -4.03 -30.03
N LYS A 412 2.42 -2.97 -29.22
CA LYS A 412 3.41 -2.53 -28.24
C LYS A 412 3.62 -3.57 -27.14
N LEU A 413 2.53 -4.16 -26.62
CA LEU A 413 2.60 -5.21 -25.61
C LEU A 413 3.36 -6.44 -26.14
N GLU A 414 3.10 -6.86 -27.40
CA GLU A 414 3.89 -7.91 -28.05
C GLU A 414 5.37 -7.54 -28.20
N GLN A 415 5.69 -6.30 -28.52
CA GLN A 415 7.07 -5.83 -28.62
C GLN A 415 7.80 -5.89 -27.27
N ASP A 416 7.16 -5.40 -26.21
CA ASP A 416 7.70 -5.42 -24.84
C ASP A 416 7.86 -6.87 -24.34
N LEU A 417 6.92 -7.76 -24.67
CA LEU A 417 6.96 -9.18 -24.32
C LEU A 417 8.04 -9.94 -25.10
N ARG A 418 8.28 -9.61 -26.38
CA ARG A 418 9.40 -10.13 -27.18
C ARG A 418 10.76 -9.64 -26.64
N ALA A 419 10.86 -8.38 -26.21
CA ALA A 419 12.08 -7.83 -25.61
C ALA A 419 12.40 -8.50 -24.27
N SER A 420 11.40 -8.65 -23.39
CA SER A 420 11.51 -9.39 -22.13
C SER A 420 11.92 -10.85 -22.34
N LYS A 421 11.28 -11.53 -23.31
CA LYS A 421 11.64 -12.90 -23.68
C LYS A 421 13.10 -12.99 -24.15
N LYS A 422 13.54 -12.11 -25.05
CA LYS A 422 14.92 -12.10 -25.55
C LYS A 422 15.93 -11.94 -24.41
N SER A 423 15.68 -11.03 -23.46
CA SER A 423 16.54 -10.85 -22.29
C SER A 423 16.57 -12.09 -21.37
N HIS A 424 15.46 -12.84 -21.28
CA HIS A 424 15.42 -14.08 -20.52
C HIS A 424 16.14 -15.23 -21.25
N ASP A 425 15.97 -15.34 -22.57
CA ASP A 425 16.68 -16.31 -23.41
C ASP A 425 18.21 -16.07 -23.33
N GLU A 426 18.67 -14.81 -23.36
CA GLU A 426 20.09 -14.43 -23.16
C GLU A 426 20.63 -14.82 -21.77
N GLN A 427 19.84 -14.64 -20.71
CA GLN A 427 20.22 -15.10 -19.36
C GLN A 427 20.27 -16.63 -19.25
N LEU A 428 19.34 -17.32 -19.90
CA LEU A 428 19.30 -18.77 -19.93
C LEU A 428 20.52 -19.34 -20.66
N GLU A 429 20.94 -18.72 -21.76
CA GLU A 429 22.13 -19.11 -22.53
C GLU A 429 23.42 -18.95 -21.70
N GLN A 430 23.58 -17.85 -20.95
CA GLN A 430 24.69 -17.69 -19.99
C GLN A 430 24.67 -18.75 -18.87
N HIS A 431 23.48 -19.12 -18.37
CA HIS A 431 23.36 -20.14 -17.34
C HIS A 431 23.68 -21.54 -17.89
N ILE A 432 23.30 -21.83 -19.15
CA ILE A 432 23.67 -23.06 -19.86
C ILE A 432 25.18 -23.12 -20.09
N GLU A 433 25.81 -22.04 -20.53
CA GLU A 433 27.27 -21.95 -20.71
C GLU A 433 28.01 -22.23 -19.38
N THR A 434 27.59 -21.57 -18.30
CA THR A 434 28.15 -21.79 -16.95
C THR A 434 28.01 -23.24 -16.51
N THR A 435 26.80 -23.82 -16.65
CA THR A 435 26.53 -25.23 -16.29
C THR A 435 27.33 -26.21 -17.16
N THR A 436 27.56 -25.88 -18.43
CA THR A 436 28.37 -26.70 -19.35
C THR A 436 29.84 -26.70 -18.93
N ASN A 437 30.37 -25.55 -18.51
CA ASN A 437 31.74 -25.45 -17.97
C ASN A 437 31.90 -26.26 -16.68
N ASP A 438 30.93 -26.22 -15.77
CA ASP A 438 30.93 -27.02 -14.53
C ASP A 438 30.88 -28.53 -14.84
N VAL A 439 30.01 -28.95 -15.77
CA VAL A 439 29.93 -30.35 -16.23
C VAL A 439 31.25 -30.79 -16.87
N GLU A 440 31.87 -29.97 -17.71
CA GLU A 440 33.19 -30.26 -18.26
C GLU A 440 34.28 -30.42 -17.19
N GLN A 441 34.23 -29.62 -16.12
CA GLN A 441 35.18 -29.72 -15.02
C GLN A 441 34.97 -31.02 -14.22
N LEU A 442 33.72 -31.34 -13.85
CA LEU A 442 33.38 -32.61 -13.22
C LEU A 442 33.80 -33.81 -14.09
N ASP A 443 33.64 -33.72 -15.40
CA ASP A 443 34.01 -34.79 -16.32
C ASP A 443 35.55 -34.91 -16.51
N LYS A 444 36.32 -33.84 -16.26
CA LYS A 444 37.79 -33.89 -16.12
C LYS A 444 38.19 -34.57 -14.80
N GLU A 445 37.51 -34.26 -13.69
CA GLU A 445 37.74 -34.86 -12.37
C GLU A 445 37.39 -36.37 -12.35
N ILE A 446 36.25 -36.77 -12.90
CA ILE A 446 35.85 -38.18 -13.07
C ILE A 446 36.89 -38.94 -13.90
N ARG A 447 37.43 -38.34 -14.98
CA ARG A 447 38.51 -38.93 -15.78
C ARG A 447 39.83 -39.05 -15.02
N ALA A 448 40.14 -38.14 -14.10
CA ALA A 448 41.31 -38.24 -13.22
C ALA A 448 41.14 -39.36 -12.19
N LEU A 449 40.00 -39.43 -11.51
CA LEU A 449 39.67 -40.47 -10.52
C LEU A 449 39.70 -41.87 -11.14
N LYS A 450 39.15 -42.05 -12.35
CA LYS A 450 39.20 -43.34 -13.07
C LYS A 450 40.63 -43.83 -13.33
N ARG A 451 41.57 -42.94 -13.68
CA ARG A 451 42.99 -43.32 -13.83
C ARG A 451 43.61 -43.75 -12.50
N LEU A 452 43.35 -42.99 -11.43
CA LEU A 452 43.85 -43.32 -10.09
C LEU A 452 43.33 -44.68 -9.58
N CYS A 453 42.07 -45.01 -9.86
CA CYS A 453 41.50 -46.33 -9.54
C CYS A 453 42.20 -47.47 -10.30
N GLU A 454 42.48 -47.28 -11.59
CA GLU A 454 43.16 -48.32 -12.40
C GLU A 454 44.63 -48.50 -11.95
N GLU A 455 45.36 -47.40 -11.69
CA GLU A 455 46.70 -47.45 -11.10
C GLU A 455 46.74 -48.20 -9.75
N LYS A 456 45.71 -48.01 -8.91
CA LYS A 456 45.61 -48.69 -7.60
C LYS A 456 45.27 -50.18 -7.75
N LYS A 457 44.43 -50.52 -8.72
CA LYS A 457 44.09 -51.90 -9.07
C LYS A 457 45.31 -52.67 -9.58
N ASP A 458 46.14 -52.05 -10.42
CA ASP A 458 47.40 -52.64 -10.91
C ASP A 458 48.42 -52.85 -9.77
N GLN A 459 48.55 -51.89 -8.85
CA GLN A 459 49.38 -52.03 -7.65
C GLN A 459 48.94 -53.23 -6.79
N LEU A 460 47.64 -53.40 -6.58
CA LEU A 460 47.09 -54.47 -5.73
C LEU A 460 47.22 -55.85 -6.42
N HIS A 461 47.03 -55.92 -7.74
CA HIS A 461 47.27 -57.15 -8.50
C HIS A 461 48.73 -57.61 -8.40
N LYS A 462 49.69 -56.68 -8.51
CA LYS A 462 51.12 -56.98 -8.33
C LYS A 462 51.42 -57.56 -6.94
N GLN A 463 50.92 -56.93 -5.88
CA GLN A 463 51.09 -57.42 -4.49
C GLN A 463 50.49 -58.82 -4.28
N SER A 464 49.36 -59.13 -4.93
CA SER A 464 48.73 -60.45 -4.84
C SER A 464 49.58 -61.57 -5.49
N LEU A 465 50.29 -61.25 -6.58
CA LEU A 465 51.21 -62.20 -7.24
C LEU A 465 52.46 -62.46 -6.38
N GLU A 466 53.03 -61.41 -5.78
CA GLU A 466 54.17 -61.52 -4.86
C GLU A 466 53.83 -62.40 -3.64
N LEU A 467 52.64 -62.21 -3.04
CA LEU A 467 52.14 -63.05 -1.94
C LEU A 467 51.98 -64.53 -2.30
N ARG A 468 51.47 -64.84 -3.50
CA ARG A 468 51.30 -66.22 -3.96
C ARG A 468 52.62 -66.95 -4.12
N ALA A 469 53.64 -66.28 -4.69
CA ALA A 469 54.98 -66.84 -4.83
C ALA A 469 55.62 -67.19 -3.47
N CYS A 470 55.37 -66.39 -2.42
CA CYS A 470 55.82 -66.70 -1.06
C CYS A 470 55.10 -67.92 -0.46
N GLN A 471 53.80 -68.09 -0.71
CA GLN A 471 53.03 -69.25 -0.22
C GLN A 471 53.45 -70.56 -0.89
N GLU A 472 53.72 -70.54 -2.20
CA GLU A 472 54.20 -71.71 -2.94
C GLU A 472 55.58 -72.19 -2.44
N HIS A 473 56.46 -71.26 -2.05
CA HIS A 473 57.76 -71.60 -1.45
C HIS A 473 57.64 -72.33 -0.10
N LEU A 474 56.71 -71.91 0.76
CA LEU A 474 56.46 -72.52 2.07
C LEU A 474 55.86 -73.93 1.99
N ALA A 475 55.12 -74.24 0.92
CA ALA A 475 54.49 -75.54 0.74
C ALA A 475 55.48 -76.67 0.38
N VAL A 476 56.71 -76.35 -0.05
CA VAL A 476 57.70 -77.32 -0.55
C VAL A 476 58.55 -77.94 0.57
N GLU A 477 58.68 -77.29 1.73
CA GLU A 477 59.60 -77.73 2.80
C GLU A 477 59.04 -78.83 3.74
N THR A 478 57.74 -79.15 3.67
CA THR A 478 57.05 -79.92 4.73
C THR A 478 56.85 -81.43 4.49
N SER A 479 57.53 -82.06 3.52
CA SER A 479 57.40 -83.53 3.30
C SER A 479 58.72 -84.28 3.12
N LYS A 480 59.21 -84.93 4.20
CA LYS A 480 60.24 -86.01 4.15
C LYS A 480 60.41 -86.76 5.47
N ASN A 481 60.12 -88.06 5.47
CA ASN A 481 60.92 -89.19 6.01
C ASN A 481 60.05 -90.38 6.48
N ALA A 482 60.60 -91.58 6.44
CA ALA A 482 59.84 -92.84 6.52
C ALA A 482 60.63 -94.03 7.13
N THR A 483 59.88 -95.08 7.51
CA THR A 483 60.22 -96.53 7.54
C THR A 483 61.40 -97.09 8.36
N ASN A 484 61.16 -98.18 9.13
CA ASN A 484 61.83 -99.49 8.92
C ASN A 484 61.23 -100.69 9.71
N GLU A 485 61.71 -101.91 9.41
CA GLU A 485 60.80 -103.05 9.17
C GLU A 485 60.96 -104.32 10.07
N HIS A 486 61.83 -104.36 11.10
CA HIS A 486 61.99 -105.57 11.96
C HIS A 486 61.38 -105.47 13.36
N GLU A 487 60.94 -104.28 13.76
CA GLU A 487 60.11 -104.10 14.95
C GLU A 487 58.70 -104.74 14.74
N HIS A 488 58.34 -105.06 13.48
CA HIS A 488 57.03 -105.47 12.94
C HIS A 488 56.26 -106.62 13.59
N GLN A 489 56.82 -107.45 14.47
CA GLN A 489 56.04 -108.47 15.19
C GLN A 489 55.59 -108.01 16.58
N LYS A 490 56.39 -107.23 17.31
CA LYS A 490 55.93 -106.48 18.49
C LYS A 490 55.12 -105.27 18.06
N LEU A 491 55.57 -104.60 17.00
CA LEU A 491 54.71 -103.79 16.17
C LEU A 491 53.62 -104.59 15.47
N SER A 492 53.49 -105.93 15.46
CA SER A 492 52.26 -106.54 14.90
C SER A 492 51.09 -106.29 15.85
N ASN A 493 51.34 -106.47 17.15
CA ASN A 493 50.36 -106.22 18.19
C ASN A 493 50.26 -104.74 18.57
N ILE A 494 51.38 -104.00 18.57
CA ILE A 494 51.35 -102.56 18.75
C ILE A 494 50.75 -101.88 17.51
N ILE A 495 50.97 -102.35 16.26
CA ILE A 495 50.23 -101.89 15.06
C ILE A 495 48.79 -102.31 15.15
N GLN A 496 48.40 -103.48 15.67
CA GLN A 496 46.97 -103.79 15.81
C GLN A 496 46.29 -102.87 16.85
N SER A 497 46.93 -102.64 18.00
CA SER A 497 46.45 -101.70 19.02
C SER A 497 46.47 -100.24 18.56
N THR A 498 47.55 -99.81 17.88
CA THR A 498 47.61 -98.48 17.27
C THR A 498 46.78 -98.39 16.02
N LYS A 499 46.43 -99.48 15.33
CA LYS A 499 45.45 -99.51 14.23
C LYS A 499 44.05 -99.36 14.78
N GLU A 500 43.71 -99.98 15.91
CA GLU A 500 42.43 -99.71 16.59
C GLU A 500 42.37 -98.29 17.18
N GLN A 501 43.51 -97.75 17.65
CA GLN A 501 43.59 -96.33 18.03
C GLN A 501 43.58 -95.41 16.80
N ILE A 502 44.19 -95.78 15.67
CA ILE A 502 44.19 -95.05 14.41
C ILE A 502 42.79 -95.09 13.82
N GLU A 503 42.09 -96.22 13.77
CA GLU A 503 40.69 -96.31 13.32
C GLU A 503 39.77 -95.46 14.24
N LYS A 504 40.01 -95.43 15.55
CA LYS A 504 39.30 -94.52 16.47
C LYS A 504 39.66 -93.04 16.23
N LEU A 505 40.93 -92.72 15.96
CA LEU A 505 41.39 -91.37 15.66
C LEU A 505 40.96 -90.92 14.26
N GLU A 506 40.89 -91.81 13.28
CA GLU A 506 40.37 -91.63 11.93
C GLU A 506 38.85 -91.42 11.98
N HIS A 507 38.13 -92.19 12.80
CA HIS A 507 36.71 -91.94 13.04
C HIS A 507 36.51 -90.59 13.74
N HIS A 508 37.29 -90.25 14.78
CA HIS A 508 37.24 -88.93 15.41
C HIS A 508 37.65 -87.79 14.45
N LEU A 509 38.64 -88.00 13.58
CA LEU A 509 39.06 -87.04 12.56
C LEU A 509 38.01 -86.89 11.47
N LYS A 510 37.29 -87.97 11.13
CA LYS A 510 36.19 -87.95 10.17
C LYS A 510 34.97 -87.26 10.74
N ASP A 511 34.62 -87.52 12.00
CA ASP A 511 33.53 -86.85 12.72
C ASP A 511 33.86 -85.37 12.92
N SER A 512 35.11 -85.05 13.31
CA SER A 512 35.63 -83.68 13.41
C SER A 512 35.68 -82.98 12.05
N SER A 513 36.00 -83.69 10.96
CA SER A 513 35.94 -83.17 9.59
C SER A 513 34.51 -82.86 9.15
N VAL A 514 33.54 -83.74 9.44
CA VAL A 514 32.11 -83.49 9.21
C VAL A 514 31.62 -82.31 10.06
N GLN A 515 32.05 -82.22 11.33
CA GLN A 515 31.73 -81.09 12.21
C GLN A 515 32.33 -79.78 11.69
N ASN A 516 33.57 -79.79 11.18
CA ASN A 516 34.21 -78.63 10.56
C ASN A 516 33.49 -78.22 9.26
N GLN A 517 33.04 -79.16 8.43
CA GLN A 517 32.21 -78.88 7.25
C GLN A 517 30.85 -78.26 7.64
N GLN A 518 30.23 -78.70 8.74
CA GLN A 518 29.01 -78.09 9.26
C GLN A 518 29.26 -76.67 9.80
N LEU A 519 30.38 -76.45 10.50
CA LEU A 519 30.79 -75.12 10.96
C LEU A 519 31.11 -74.19 9.78
N GLU A 520 31.79 -74.68 8.74
CA GLU A 520 32.09 -73.92 7.52
C GLU A 520 30.82 -73.56 6.75
N TYR A 521 29.86 -74.48 6.62
CA TYR A 521 28.53 -74.18 6.09
C TYR A 521 27.81 -73.10 6.91
N THR A 522 27.85 -73.20 8.24
CA THR A 522 27.25 -72.21 9.16
C THR A 522 27.93 -70.83 9.03
N ILE A 523 29.26 -70.79 8.90
CA ILE A 523 30.03 -69.56 8.68
C ILE A 523 29.65 -68.93 7.32
N ASN A 524 29.50 -69.73 6.27
CA ASN A 524 29.08 -69.24 4.96
C ASN A 524 27.63 -68.71 4.97
N GLU A 525 26.70 -69.36 5.68
CA GLU A 525 25.33 -68.87 5.86
C GLU A 525 25.31 -67.55 6.65
N LEU A 526 26.08 -67.46 7.75
CA LEU A 526 26.20 -66.23 8.55
C LEU A 526 26.84 -65.09 7.76
N THR A 527 27.87 -65.38 6.95
CA THR A 527 28.52 -64.40 6.07
C THR A 527 27.55 -63.90 5.01
N SER A 528 26.78 -64.78 4.37
CA SER A 528 25.73 -64.42 3.42
C SER A 528 24.65 -63.53 4.06
N ARG A 529 24.19 -63.86 5.28
CA ARG A 529 23.28 -63.01 6.06
C ARG A 529 23.89 -61.65 6.38
N ASN A 530 25.15 -61.59 6.77
CA ASN A 530 25.82 -60.34 7.11
C ASN A 530 25.93 -59.41 5.88
N ASN A 531 26.33 -59.96 4.72
CA ASN A 531 26.39 -59.22 3.46
C ASN A 531 25.00 -58.70 3.03
N LEU A 532 23.93 -59.47 3.28
CA LEU A 532 22.55 -59.03 3.03
C LEU A 532 22.14 -57.88 3.96
N VAL A 533 22.49 -57.96 5.26
CA VAL A 533 22.23 -56.89 6.23
C VAL A 533 23.00 -55.62 5.87
N GLU A 534 24.28 -55.73 5.50
CA GLU A 534 25.11 -54.61 5.03
C GLU A 534 24.51 -53.97 3.77
N THR A 535 24.11 -54.77 2.78
CA THR A 535 23.41 -54.28 1.57
C THR A 535 22.13 -53.52 1.93
N LYS A 536 21.32 -54.05 2.85
CA LYS A 536 20.08 -53.40 3.31
C LYS A 536 20.33 -52.12 4.11
N LEU A 537 21.44 -52.05 4.85
CA LEU A 537 21.87 -50.84 5.55
C LEU A 537 22.28 -49.75 4.55
N ILE A 538 23.06 -50.10 3.53
CA ILE A 538 23.48 -49.18 2.44
C ILE A 538 22.26 -48.67 1.66
N GLU A 539 21.33 -49.55 1.28
CA GLU A 539 20.05 -49.15 0.66
C GLU A 539 19.27 -48.16 1.54
N THR A 540 19.20 -48.42 2.85
CA THR A 540 18.47 -47.57 3.80
C THR A 540 19.14 -46.20 3.97
N MET A 541 20.47 -46.14 4.07
CA MET A 541 21.21 -44.87 4.09
C MET A 541 21.00 -44.07 2.79
N THR A 542 21.09 -44.73 1.64
CA THR A 542 20.87 -44.09 0.33
C THR A 542 19.45 -43.50 0.21
N LEU A 543 18.43 -44.18 0.76
CA LEU A 543 17.07 -43.67 0.83
C LEU A 543 16.91 -42.48 1.80
N ILE A 544 17.64 -42.48 2.91
CA ILE A 544 17.69 -41.34 3.85
C ILE A 544 18.33 -40.12 3.18
N ASP A 545 19.46 -40.30 2.50
CA ASP A 545 20.15 -39.22 1.79
C ASP A 545 19.30 -38.63 0.66
N LEU A 546 18.65 -39.49 -0.13
CA LEU A 546 17.70 -39.05 -1.16
C LEU A 546 16.53 -38.26 -0.56
N ARG A 547 15.95 -38.75 0.54
CA ARG A 547 14.87 -38.04 1.27
C ARG A 547 15.34 -36.69 1.78
N ASN A 548 16.53 -36.61 2.39
CA ASN A 548 17.09 -35.36 2.92
C ASN A 548 17.35 -34.37 1.79
N LYS A 549 17.88 -34.82 0.64
CA LYS A 549 18.04 -33.99 -0.56
C LYS A 549 16.70 -33.43 -1.05
N THR A 550 15.68 -34.28 -1.21
CA THR A 550 14.33 -33.83 -1.62
C THR A 550 13.70 -32.86 -0.62
N LEU A 551 13.97 -33.00 0.69
CA LEU A 551 13.52 -32.04 1.70
C LEU A 551 14.22 -30.68 1.53
N MET A 552 15.55 -30.65 1.35
CA MET A 552 16.28 -29.41 1.06
C MET A 552 15.80 -28.74 -0.23
N ASP A 553 15.56 -29.51 -1.30
CA ASP A 553 15.04 -28.98 -2.57
C ASP A 553 13.67 -28.31 -2.37
N TYR A 554 12.79 -28.88 -1.53
CA TYR A 554 11.49 -28.27 -1.18
C TYR A 554 11.62 -27.05 -0.26
N GLU A 555 12.57 -27.05 0.69
CA GLU A 555 12.85 -25.87 1.53
C GLU A 555 13.34 -24.69 0.68
N GLN A 556 14.27 -24.93 -0.25
CA GLN A 556 14.75 -23.93 -1.20
C GLN A 556 13.63 -23.41 -2.12
N GLN A 557 12.73 -24.27 -2.60
CA GLN A 557 11.56 -23.84 -3.36
C GLN A 557 10.59 -23.00 -2.52
N MET A 558 10.34 -23.38 -1.26
CA MET A 558 9.52 -22.56 -0.36
C MET A 558 10.15 -21.19 -0.10
N ASP A 559 11.46 -21.11 0.12
CA ASP A 559 12.15 -19.85 0.39
C ASP A 559 12.20 -18.94 -0.85
N LYS A 560 12.36 -19.52 -2.04
CA LYS A 560 12.16 -18.79 -3.31
C LYS A 560 10.75 -18.20 -3.43
N ILE A 561 9.71 -19.00 -3.17
CA ILE A 561 8.31 -18.54 -3.23
C ILE A 561 8.03 -17.48 -2.15
N LYS A 562 8.60 -17.60 -0.94
CA LYS A 562 8.52 -16.55 0.09
C LYS A 562 9.16 -15.25 -0.38
N MET A 563 10.34 -15.29 -0.99
CA MET A 563 11.00 -14.11 -1.57
C MET A 563 10.15 -13.45 -2.66
N GLU A 564 9.63 -14.24 -3.60
CA GLU A 564 8.74 -13.73 -4.66
C GLU A 564 7.46 -13.10 -4.07
N LEU A 565 6.87 -13.71 -3.03
CA LEU A 565 5.70 -13.18 -2.35
C LEU A 565 6.00 -11.87 -1.58
N ILE A 566 7.15 -11.78 -0.91
CA ILE A 566 7.61 -10.56 -0.23
C ILE A 566 7.84 -9.44 -1.26
N GLN A 567 8.50 -9.74 -2.38
CA GLN A 567 8.71 -8.79 -3.47
C GLN A 567 7.38 -8.30 -4.06
N LYS A 568 6.42 -9.20 -4.29
CA LYS A 568 5.08 -8.84 -4.77
C LYS A 568 4.28 -8.04 -3.75
N HIS A 569 4.46 -8.29 -2.45
CA HIS A 569 3.86 -7.48 -1.40
C HIS A 569 4.45 -6.06 -1.39
N GLN A 570 5.77 -5.92 -1.55
CA GLN A 570 6.41 -4.60 -1.69
C GLN A 570 5.91 -3.85 -2.94
N GLU A 571 5.81 -4.51 -4.10
CA GLU A 571 5.23 -3.91 -5.32
C GLU A 571 3.78 -3.41 -5.11
N ILE A 572 3.00 -4.07 -4.26
CA ILE A 572 1.63 -3.66 -3.91
C ILE A 572 1.66 -2.44 -2.98
N LEU A 573 2.54 -2.42 -1.96
CA LEU A 573 2.71 -1.27 -1.07
C LEU A 573 3.19 -0.02 -1.82
N ASP A 574 4.14 -0.17 -2.75
CA ASP A 574 4.65 0.93 -3.57
C ASP A 574 3.55 1.50 -4.50
N LYS A 575 2.68 0.64 -5.03
CA LYS A 575 1.49 1.04 -5.82
C LYS A 575 0.44 1.71 -4.94
N GLN A 576 0.22 1.22 -3.73
CA GLN A 576 -0.72 1.82 -2.77
C GLN A 576 -0.27 3.24 -2.40
N ALA A 577 1.02 3.42 -2.07
CA ALA A 577 1.61 4.74 -1.81
C ALA A 577 1.59 5.68 -3.04
N HIS A 578 1.54 5.13 -4.26
CA HIS A 578 1.33 5.94 -5.47
C HIS A 578 -0.15 6.34 -5.65
N ILE A 579 -1.09 5.46 -5.35
CA ILE A 579 -2.53 5.75 -5.35
C ILE A 579 -2.84 6.85 -4.32
N GLU A 580 -2.33 6.74 -3.10
CA GLU A 580 -2.52 7.75 -2.04
C GLU A 580 -2.04 9.15 -2.47
N LYS A 581 -0.89 9.23 -3.18
CA LYS A 581 -0.40 10.50 -3.77
C LYS A 581 -1.30 11.02 -4.89
N LEU A 582 -1.89 10.15 -5.70
CA LEU A 582 -2.84 10.56 -6.73
C LEU A 582 -4.16 11.03 -6.12
N GLU A 583 -4.63 10.41 -5.04
CA GLU A 583 -5.78 10.85 -4.27
C GLU A 583 -5.55 12.21 -3.63
N GLU A 584 -4.36 12.45 -3.04
CA GLU A 584 -3.95 13.76 -2.51
C GLU A 584 -3.97 14.84 -3.61
N ILE A 585 -3.37 14.58 -4.77
CA ILE A 585 -3.41 15.50 -5.93
C ILE A 585 -4.84 15.75 -6.42
N ILE A 586 -5.71 14.73 -6.41
CA ILE A 586 -7.13 14.87 -6.80
C ILE A 586 -7.88 15.75 -5.77
N ILE A 587 -7.60 15.59 -4.49
CA ILE A 587 -8.18 16.43 -3.41
C ILE A 587 -7.72 17.89 -3.57
N GLU A 588 -6.43 18.14 -3.79
CA GLU A 588 -5.90 19.48 -4.07
C GLU A 588 -6.57 20.11 -5.30
N LYS A 589 -6.66 19.38 -6.41
CA LYS A 589 -7.29 19.88 -7.65
C LYS A 589 -8.80 20.07 -7.52
N SER A 590 -9.48 19.25 -6.72
CA SER A 590 -10.89 19.44 -6.39
C SER A 590 -11.11 20.70 -5.54
N ALA A 591 -10.20 21.00 -4.60
CA ALA A 591 -10.21 22.23 -3.83
C ALA A 591 -9.95 23.46 -4.71
N GLU A 592 -8.97 23.42 -5.63
CA GLU A 592 -8.74 24.48 -6.63
C GLU A 592 -9.98 24.74 -7.49
N VAL A 593 -10.61 23.68 -8.03
CA VAL A 593 -11.84 23.79 -8.83
C VAL A 593 -12.99 24.36 -8.00
N SER A 594 -13.11 23.99 -6.72
CA SER A 594 -14.13 24.54 -5.82
C SER A 594 -13.91 26.03 -5.58
N GLN A 595 -12.66 26.46 -5.31
CA GLN A 595 -12.30 27.86 -5.12
C GLN A 595 -12.50 28.70 -6.39
N LEU A 596 -12.18 28.16 -7.56
CA LEU A 596 -12.46 28.80 -8.85
C LEU A 596 -13.97 28.91 -9.10
N SER A 597 -14.76 27.91 -8.69
CA SER A 597 -16.22 27.92 -8.81
C SER A 597 -16.85 28.98 -7.91
N GLU A 598 -16.41 29.08 -6.64
CA GLU A 598 -16.82 30.15 -5.71
C GLU A 598 -16.41 31.54 -6.23
N THR A 599 -15.22 31.67 -6.81
CA THR A 599 -14.74 32.92 -7.42
C THR A 599 -15.59 33.31 -8.64
N LEU A 600 -16.00 32.34 -9.45
CA LEU A 600 -16.91 32.56 -10.58
C LEU A 600 -18.32 32.92 -10.12
N GLU A 601 -18.87 32.21 -9.13
CA GLU A 601 -20.21 32.46 -8.58
C GLU A 601 -20.28 33.85 -7.91
N THR A 602 -19.30 34.20 -7.07
CA THR A 602 -19.22 35.55 -6.50
C THR A 602 -18.99 36.63 -7.56
N GLY A 603 -18.31 36.31 -8.67
CA GLY A 603 -18.20 37.15 -9.86
C GLY A 603 -19.56 37.37 -10.55
N LEU A 604 -20.33 36.31 -10.76
CA LEU A 604 -21.66 36.34 -11.35
C LEU A 604 -22.66 37.08 -10.45
N ILE A 605 -22.66 36.85 -9.14
CA ILE A 605 -23.47 37.59 -8.16
C ILE A 605 -23.14 39.09 -8.20
N LYS A 606 -21.85 39.46 -8.24
CA LYS A 606 -21.43 40.87 -8.40
C LYS A 606 -21.88 41.45 -9.75
N SER A 607 -21.86 40.67 -10.82
CA SER A 607 -22.36 41.09 -12.14
C SER A 607 -23.87 41.33 -12.10
N HIS A 608 -24.63 40.38 -11.55
CA HIS A 608 -26.09 40.47 -11.45
C HIS A 608 -26.53 41.61 -10.50
N HIS A 609 -25.79 41.89 -9.43
CA HIS A 609 -26.01 43.07 -8.61
C HIS A 609 -25.73 44.39 -9.35
N ARG A 610 -24.71 44.45 -10.22
CA ARG A 610 -24.47 45.62 -11.08
C ARG A 610 -25.58 45.80 -12.12
N GLU A 611 -26.03 44.71 -12.73
CA GLU A 611 -27.13 44.69 -13.69
C GLU A 611 -28.44 45.14 -13.03
N LYS A 612 -28.80 44.56 -11.90
CA LYS A 612 -29.96 44.99 -11.11
C LYS A 612 -29.86 46.45 -10.66
N TYR A 613 -28.68 46.90 -10.21
CA TYR A 613 -28.49 48.31 -9.86
C TYR A 613 -28.61 49.24 -11.08
N ALA A 614 -28.21 48.79 -12.27
CA ALA A 614 -28.43 49.52 -13.51
C ALA A 614 -29.92 49.52 -13.91
N GLU A 615 -30.63 48.41 -13.72
CA GLU A 615 -32.08 48.29 -13.96
C GLU A 615 -32.92 49.13 -13.00
N ASP A 616 -32.58 49.14 -11.71
CA ASP A 616 -33.20 50.00 -10.68
C ASP A 616 -32.96 51.49 -11.01
N ASN A 617 -31.73 51.86 -11.43
CA ASN A 617 -31.43 53.22 -11.88
C ASN A 617 -32.13 53.60 -13.19
N ALA A 618 -32.23 52.68 -14.15
CA ALA A 618 -32.96 52.89 -15.40
C ALA A 618 -34.46 53.05 -15.14
N SER A 619 -35.02 52.25 -14.23
CA SER A 619 -36.42 52.32 -13.78
C SER A 619 -36.70 53.64 -13.05
N LYS A 620 -35.78 54.09 -12.19
CA LYS A 620 -35.84 55.40 -11.53
C LYS A 620 -35.75 56.54 -12.55
N ALA A 621 -34.78 56.52 -13.45
CA ALA A 621 -34.66 57.52 -14.52
C ALA A 621 -35.91 57.55 -15.41
N GLN A 622 -36.50 56.39 -15.73
CA GLN A 622 -37.76 56.31 -16.48
C GLN A 622 -38.95 56.85 -15.68
N HIS A 623 -38.97 56.69 -14.35
CA HIS A 623 -39.95 57.31 -13.48
C HIS A 623 -39.79 58.84 -13.47
N ASP A 624 -38.57 59.33 -13.27
CA ASP A 624 -38.25 60.76 -13.27
C ASP A 624 -38.59 61.41 -14.63
N ILE A 625 -38.28 60.74 -15.74
CA ILE A 625 -38.73 61.15 -17.09
C ILE A 625 -40.25 61.21 -17.19
N LYS A 626 -40.99 60.24 -16.64
CA LYS A 626 -42.47 60.25 -16.61
C LYS A 626 -43.03 61.38 -15.73
N VAL A 627 -42.36 61.75 -14.64
CA VAL A 627 -42.72 62.90 -13.80
C VAL A 627 -42.48 64.20 -14.56
N LEU A 628 -41.29 64.40 -15.12
CA LEU A 628 -40.96 65.55 -15.97
C LEU A 628 -41.90 65.67 -17.18
N GLN A 629 -42.33 64.56 -17.79
CA GLN A 629 -43.34 64.56 -18.87
C GLN A 629 -44.77 64.91 -18.43
N ARG A 630 -45.10 64.82 -17.13
CA ARG A 630 -46.35 65.35 -16.56
C ARG A 630 -46.20 66.83 -16.26
N GLU A 631 -45.10 67.23 -15.64
CA GLU A 631 -44.79 68.64 -15.35
C GLU A 631 -44.72 69.47 -16.63
N LEU A 632 -44.05 68.98 -17.67
CA LEU A 632 -43.93 69.66 -18.97
C LEU A 632 -45.28 69.74 -19.71
N ARG A 633 -46.18 68.75 -19.52
CA ARG A 633 -47.58 68.85 -19.97
C ARG A 633 -48.34 69.93 -19.20
N HIS A 634 -48.20 69.96 -17.88
CA HIS A 634 -48.85 70.98 -17.05
C HIS A 634 -48.35 72.40 -17.36
N VAL A 635 -47.04 72.57 -17.59
CA VAL A 635 -46.46 73.83 -18.07
C VAL A 635 -47.01 74.20 -19.45
N SER A 636 -47.18 73.24 -20.36
CA SER A 636 -47.82 73.47 -21.67
C SER A 636 -49.29 73.93 -21.53
N GLU A 637 -50.06 73.32 -20.64
CA GLU A 637 -51.44 73.73 -20.33
C GLU A 637 -51.49 75.15 -19.75
N VAL A 638 -50.58 75.50 -18.84
CA VAL A 638 -50.43 76.86 -18.28
C VAL A 638 -50.01 77.87 -19.36
N LEU A 639 -49.16 77.48 -20.32
CA LEU A 639 -48.79 78.32 -21.44
C LEU A 639 -49.97 78.57 -22.40
N VAL A 640 -50.80 77.55 -22.69
CA VAL A 640 -52.04 77.72 -23.48
C VAL A 640 -53.02 78.66 -22.76
N GLN A 641 -53.20 78.52 -21.44
CA GLN A 641 -54.00 79.47 -20.65
C GLN A 641 -53.44 80.90 -20.72
N ARG A 642 -52.11 81.06 -20.71
CA ARG A 642 -51.44 82.36 -20.86
C ARG A 642 -51.60 82.93 -22.27
N GLU A 643 -51.60 82.12 -23.32
CA GLU A 643 -51.92 82.56 -24.69
C GLU A 643 -53.37 83.03 -24.81
N HIS A 644 -54.32 82.35 -24.17
CA HIS A 644 -55.72 82.80 -24.11
C HIS A 644 -55.86 84.13 -23.36
N ALA A 645 -55.14 84.32 -22.25
CA ALA A 645 -55.08 85.59 -21.53
C ALA A 645 -54.44 86.72 -22.39
N ASN A 646 -53.36 86.43 -23.11
CA ASN A 646 -52.73 87.38 -24.05
C ASN A 646 -53.66 87.73 -25.22
N SER A 647 -54.46 86.78 -25.71
CA SER A 647 -55.47 87.02 -26.75
C SER A 647 -56.55 87.99 -26.27
N ALA A 648 -57.07 87.79 -25.05
CA ALA A 648 -58.02 88.72 -24.42
C ALA A 648 -57.42 90.11 -24.21
N LEU A 649 -56.15 90.19 -23.75
CA LEU A 649 -55.43 91.45 -23.60
C LEU A 649 -55.25 92.18 -24.94
N ASN A 650 -54.93 91.46 -26.01
CA ASN A 650 -54.81 92.03 -27.36
C ASN A 650 -56.16 92.55 -27.90
N GLN A 651 -57.28 91.88 -27.61
CA GLN A 651 -58.62 92.41 -27.94
C GLN A 651 -58.91 93.71 -27.18
N GLN A 652 -58.51 93.81 -25.91
CA GLN A 652 -58.67 95.01 -25.10
C GLN A 652 -57.78 96.17 -25.61
N ILE A 653 -56.54 95.89 -26.02
CA ILE A 653 -55.65 96.86 -26.69
C ILE A 653 -56.26 97.33 -28.02
N GLN A 654 -56.88 96.43 -28.79
CA GLN A 654 -57.56 96.81 -30.04
C GLN A 654 -58.78 97.71 -29.80
N GLN A 655 -59.57 97.47 -28.74
CA GLN A 655 -60.66 98.37 -28.34
C GLN A 655 -60.14 99.76 -27.97
N LEU A 656 -59.14 99.83 -27.08
CA LEU A 656 -58.51 101.11 -26.68
C LEU A 656 -57.88 101.86 -27.87
N THR A 657 -57.31 101.13 -28.83
CA THR A 657 -56.74 101.73 -30.06
C THR A 657 -57.84 102.33 -30.95
N ASN A 658 -58.99 101.67 -31.04
CA ASN A 658 -60.15 102.19 -31.79
C ASN A 658 -60.76 103.43 -31.09
N GLU A 659 -60.85 103.43 -29.76
CA GLU A 659 -61.29 104.59 -28.97
C GLU A 659 -60.33 105.79 -29.10
N LEU A 660 -59.02 105.53 -29.01
CA LEU A 660 -57.99 106.56 -29.21
C LEU A 660 -58.10 107.17 -30.61
N LYS A 661 -58.34 106.34 -31.64
CA LYS A 661 -58.53 106.82 -33.02
C LYS A 661 -59.80 107.66 -33.16
N ALA A 662 -60.92 107.24 -32.57
CA ALA A 662 -62.14 108.04 -32.56
C ALA A 662 -61.94 109.41 -31.87
N LYS A 663 -61.19 109.45 -30.76
CA LYS A 663 -60.83 110.71 -30.08
C LYS A 663 -59.85 111.58 -30.88
N GLN A 664 -58.96 110.97 -31.65
CA GLN A 664 -58.08 111.69 -32.57
C GLN A 664 -58.84 112.27 -33.77
N ASP A 665 -59.88 111.59 -34.27
CA ASP A 665 -60.76 112.09 -35.31
C ASP A 665 -61.68 113.23 -34.80
N GLU A 666 -62.20 113.14 -33.57
CA GLU A 666 -62.87 114.26 -32.86
C GLU A 666 -61.94 115.47 -32.74
N PHE A 667 -60.68 115.26 -32.32
CA PHE A 667 -59.68 116.33 -32.20
C PHE A 667 -59.39 116.99 -33.55
N GLN A 668 -59.29 116.21 -34.64
CA GLN A 668 -59.14 116.77 -35.99
C GLN A 668 -60.38 117.54 -36.46
N GLN A 669 -61.60 117.13 -36.08
CA GLN A 669 -62.81 117.92 -36.34
C GLN A 669 -62.79 119.25 -35.58
N ILE A 670 -62.41 119.25 -34.30
CA ILE A 670 -62.25 120.46 -33.49
C ILE A 670 -61.18 121.37 -34.12
N GLN A 671 -60.04 120.83 -34.54
CA GLN A 671 -58.96 121.59 -35.18
C GLN A 671 -59.41 122.21 -36.53
N LYS A 672 -60.20 121.49 -37.34
CA LYS A 672 -60.80 122.02 -38.57
C LYS A 672 -61.83 123.12 -38.29
N SER A 673 -62.64 122.97 -37.24
CA SER A 673 -63.59 124.00 -36.79
C SER A 673 -62.86 125.27 -36.33
N LEU A 674 -61.82 125.10 -35.50
CA LEU A 674 -61.01 126.18 -34.96
C LEU A 674 -60.28 126.94 -36.08
N ASN A 675 -59.68 126.24 -37.04
CA ASN A 675 -59.03 126.88 -38.20
C ASN A 675 -60.03 127.64 -39.08
N LYS A 676 -61.28 127.16 -39.20
CA LYS A 676 -62.36 127.88 -39.92
C LYS A 676 -62.79 129.15 -39.18
N GLN A 677 -62.82 129.14 -37.86
CA GLN A 677 -63.02 130.34 -37.04
C GLN A 677 -61.83 131.30 -37.11
N LEU A 678 -60.60 130.78 -37.14
CA LEU A 678 -59.37 131.57 -37.27
C LEU A 678 -59.32 132.32 -38.61
N ALA A 679 -59.65 131.64 -39.72
CA ALA A 679 -59.73 132.26 -41.05
C ALA A 679 -60.79 133.38 -41.10
N SER A 680 -61.97 133.14 -40.51
CA SER A 680 -63.02 134.16 -40.40
C SER A 680 -62.60 135.37 -39.53
N LYS A 681 -61.82 135.13 -38.46
CA LYS A 681 -61.21 136.20 -37.65
C LYS A 681 -60.11 136.95 -38.39
N GLN A 682 -59.33 136.28 -39.23
CA GLN A 682 -58.29 136.90 -40.05
C GLN A 682 -58.88 137.78 -41.17
N GLU A 683 -59.99 137.38 -41.81
CA GLU A 683 -60.73 138.28 -42.72
C GLU A 683 -61.31 139.51 -42.00
N GLN A 684 -61.75 139.37 -40.75
CA GLN A 684 -62.19 140.51 -39.93
C GLN A 684 -61.01 141.44 -39.56
N LEU A 685 -59.83 140.89 -39.27
CA LEU A 685 -58.61 141.65 -38.99
C LEU A 685 -58.11 142.43 -40.21
N VAL A 686 -58.08 141.82 -41.41
CA VAL A 686 -57.68 142.53 -42.63
C VAL A 686 -58.60 143.72 -42.94
N ARG A 687 -59.91 143.60 -42.68
CA ARG A 687 -60.84 144.74 -42.80
C ARG A 687 -60.65 145.79 -41.69
N TYR A 688 -60.11 145.40 -40.53
CA TYR A 688 -59.80 146.31 -39.44
C TYR A 688 -58.51 147.10 -39.73
N ASP A 689 -57.46 146.44 -40.24
CA ASP A 689 -56.19 147.08 -40.61
C ASP A 689 -56.34 148.03 -41.81
N GLN A 690 -57.20 147.71 -42.78
CA GLN A 690 -57.54 148.63 -43.88
C GLN A 690 -58.22 149.92 -43.37
N ASN A 691 -59.12 149.82 -42.38
CA ASN A 691 -59.73 150.98 -41.75
C ASN A 691 -58.74 151.74 -40.83
N LEU A 692 -57.81 151.03 -40.18
CA LEU A 692 -56.80 151.64 -39.32
C LEU A 692 -55.80 152.48 -40.14
N HIS A 693 -55.37 151.99 -41.30
CA HIS A 693 -54.46 152.71 -42.19
C HIS A 693 -55.09 154.00 -42.73
N GLU A 694 -56.40 153.99 -43.02
CA GLU A 694 -57.13 155.19 -43.45
C GLU A 694 -57.26 156.24 -42.33
N VAL A 695 -57.27 155.82 -41.06
CA VAL A 695 -57.23 156.71 -39.88
C VAL A 695 -55.81 157.22 -39.60
N GLU A 696 -54.76 156.42 -39.80
CA GLU A 696 -53.37 156.86 -39.63
C GLU A 696 -52.95 157.94 -40.64
N ILE A 697 -53.43 157.85 -41.89
CA ILE A 697 -53.19 158.89 -42.91
C ILE A 697 -53.86 160.21 -42.49
N LYS A 698 -55.11 160.17 -42.00
CA LYS A 698 -55.85 161.35 -41.51
C LYS A 698 -55.22 161.92 -40.22
N SER A 699 -54.65 161.07 -39.36
CA SER A 699 -53.95 161.45 -38.13
C SER A 699 -52.58 162.13 -38.37
N LYS A 700 -51.84 161.73 -39.42
CA LYS A 700 -50.57 162.36 -39.79
C LYS A 700 -50.74 163.79 -40.32
N TYR A 701 -51.76 164.04 -41.15
CA TYR A 701 -52.03 165.41 -41.65
C TYR A 701 -52.43 166.36 -40.52
N ALA A 702 -53.19 165.90 -39.52
CA ALA A 702 -53.62 166.74 -38.40
C ALA A 702 -52.53 167.05 -37.34
N LYS A 703 -51.36 166.38 -37.38
CA LYS A 703 -50.33 166.51 -36.32
C LYS A 703 -49.21 167.50 -36.59
N GLU A 704 -48.77 167.69 -37.84
CA GLU A 704 -47.67 168.63 -38.13
C GLU A 704 -48.12 170.03 -38.58
N GLU A 705 -49.39 170.20 -38.98
CA GLU A 705 -50.03 171.52 -39.05
C GLU A 705 -50.03 172.21 -37.66
N CYS A 706 -50.11 171.41 -36.59
CA CYS A 706 -49.93 171.85 -35.19
C CYS A 706 -48.46 172.16 -34.84
N LEU A 707 -47.52 171.33 -35.31
CA LEU A 707 -46.08 171.46 -35.02
C LEU A 707 -45.42 172.69 -35.70
N ILE A 708 -46.02 173.22 -36.76
CA ILE A 708 -45.62 174.49 -37.38
C ILE A 708 -46.07 175.67 -36.51
N GLN A 709 -47.30 175.64 -35.98
CA GLN A 709 -47.85 176.70 -35.14
C GLN A 709 -47.12 176.82 -33.78
N GLU A 710 -46.75 175.71 -33.14
CA GLU A 710 -45.97 175.75 -31.88
C GLU A 710 -44.57 176.35 -32.05
N LYS A 711 -43.91 176.11 -33.19
CA LYS A 711 -42.58 176.66 -33.48
C LYS A 711 -42.61 178.18 -33.75
N GLU A 712 -43.71 178.69 -34.28
CA GLU A 712 -43.89 180.12 -34.53
C GLU A 712 -44.20 180.90 -33.24
N ILE A 713 -45.03 180.34 -32.35
CA ILE A 713 -45.31 180.88 -31.01
C ILE A 713 -44.04 180.93 -30.15
N THR A 714 -43.23 179.86 -30.18
CA THR A 714 -41.95 179.81 -29.44
C THR A 714 -40.96 180.88 -29.92
N ARG A 715 -41.00 181.22 -31.22
CA ARG A 715 -40.11 182.25 -31.81
C ARG A 715 -40.54 183.67 -31.44
N LEU A 716 -41.83 183.92 -31.28
CA LEU A 716 -42.37 185.23 -30.85
C LEU A 716 -42.13 185.49 -29.35
N ASN A 717 -42.31 184.50 -28.49
CA ASN A 717 -42.07 184.64 -27.05
C ASN A 717 -40.61 185.00 -26.74
N ASN A 718 -39.64 184.37 -27.42
CA ASN A 718 -38.22 184.67 -27.20
C ASN A 718 -37.83 186.11 -27.61
N VAL A 719 -38.48 186.69 -28.64
CA VAL A 719 -38.27 188.09 -29.03
C VAL A 719 -38.88 189.06 -28.02
N GLN A 720 -40.01 188.70 -27.41
CA GLN A 720 -40.67 189.51 -26.39
C GLN A 720 -39.87 189.53 -25.07
N GLU A 721 -39.35 188.37 -24.64
CA GLU A 721 -38.50 188.26 -23.45
C GLU A 721 -37.16 189.03 -23.60
N GLU A 722 -36.58 189.05 -24.80
CA GLU A 722 -35.37 189.84 -25.09
C GLU A 722 -35.64 191.36 -25.08
N GLN A 723 -36.84 191.80 -25.50
CA GLN A 723 -37.26 193.21 -25.38
C GLN A 723 -37.56 193.61 -23.93
N GLU A 724 -38.23 192.77 -23.13
CA GLU A 724 -38.47 193.04 -21.71
C GLU A 724 -37.16 193.11 -20.90
N ASN A 725 -36.18 192.24 -21.20
CA ASN A 725 -34.88 192.30 -20.55
C ASN A 725 -34.07 193.55 -20.93
N ARG A 726 -34.16 194.04 -22.18
CA ARG A 726 -33.62 195.36 -22.55
C ARG A 726 -34.33 196.52 -21.83
N LEU A 727 -35.66 196.42 -21.63
CA LEU A 727 -36.43 197.44 -20.93
C LEU A 727 -36.05 197.50 -19.43
N ARG A 728 -35.83 196.35 -18.79
CA ARG A 728 -35.34 196.28 -17.39
C ARG A 728 -33.93 196.87 -17.24
N LEU A 729 -33.04 196.60 -18.19
CA LEU A 729 -31.68 197.17 -18.16
C LEU A 729 -31.72 198.70 -18.25
N LEU A 730 -32.52 199.25 -19.17
CA LEU A 730 -32.74 200.69 -19.32
C LEU A 730 -33.39 201.31 -18.07
N GLN A 731 -34.34 200.62 -17.42
CA GLN A 731 -34.90 201.09 -16.14
C GLN A 731 -33.88 201.07 -15.00
N GLN A 732 -32.97 200.10 -14.97
CA GLN A 732 -31.91 200.01 -13.96
C GLN A 732 -30.85 201.11 -14.12
N ASP A 733 -30.48 201.45 -15.35
CA ASP A 733 -29.57 202.56 -15.64
C ASP A 733 -30.24 203.93 -15.38
N LEU A 734 -31.55 204.07 -15.63
CA LEU A 734 -32.30 205.27 -15.31
C LEU A 734 -32.45 205.48 -13.78
N LEU A 735 -32.54 204.39 -13.01
CA LEU A 735 -32.53 204.42 -11.54
C LEU A 735 -31.16 204.84 -10.99
N LYS A 736 -30.05 204.35 -11.58
CA LYS A 736 -28.70 204.82 -11.24
C LYS A 736 -28.52 206.31 -11.51
N LEU A 737 -28.96 206.80 -12.67
CA LEU A 737 -28.92 208.23 -12.99
C LEU A 737 -29.79 209.08 -12.05
N GLN A 738 -30.88 208.53 -11.50
CA GLN A 738 -31.64 209.20 -10.44
C GLN A 738 -30.94 209.19 -9.08
N GLN A 739 -30.26 208.10 -8.71
CA GLN A 739 -29.49 208.02 -7.47
C GLN A 739 -28.24 208.92 -7.49
N GLU A 740 -27.51 208.99 -8.61
CA GLU A 740 -26.39 209.92 -8.78
C GLU A 740 -26.86 211.38 -8.81
N ARG A 741 -28.04 211.66 -9.40
CA ARG A 741 -28.66 212.98 -9.30
C ARG A 741 -29.06 213.35 -7.86
N SER A 742 -29.40 212.38 -7.02
CA SER A 742 -29.62 212.61 -5.58
C SER A 742 -28.33 213.00 -4.87
N LEU A 743 -27.21 212.32 -5.18
CA LEU A 743 -25.89 212.63 -4.60
C LEU A 743 -25.34 214.00 -5.04
N VAL A 744 -25.79 214.53 -6.18
CA VAL A 744 -25.48 215.92 -6.60
C VAL A 744 -26.31 216.97 -5.83
N VAL A 745 -27.43 216.59 -5.20
CA VAL A 745 -28.25 217.51 -4.39
C VAL A 745 -27.74 217.59 -2.93
N ASP A 746 -27.28 216.47 -2.36
CA ASP A 746 -26.73 216.44 -0.98
C ASP A 746 -25.28 216.99 -0.84
N HIS A 747 -24.74 217.60 -1.91
CA HIS A 747 -23.49 218.39 -1.88
C HIS A 747 -23.67 219.81 -2.46
N ILE A 748 -24.91 220.31 -2.50
CA ILE A 748 -25.20 221.74 -2.45
C ILE A 748 -25.95 222.05 -1.14
N LEU A 749 -25.31 221.66 -0.04
CA LEU A 749 -25.03 222.55 1.09
C LEU A 749 -23.53 222.47 1.41
#